data_AF-A0A929S824-F1
#
_entry.id   AF-A0A929S824-F1
#
_cell.length_a   1.000
_cell.length_b   1.000
_cell.length_c   1.000
_cell.angle_alpha   90.00
_cell.angle_beta   90.00
_cell.angle_gamma   90.00
#
_symmetry.space_group_name_H-M   'P 1'
#
loop_
_entity.id
_entity.type
_entity.pdbx_description
1 polymer ?
#
loop_
_entity_poly.entity_id
_entity_poly.type
_entity_poly.pdbx_seq_one_letter_code
_entity_poly.pdbx_strand_id
1 'polypeptide(L)'
;FYEKKITGDKDSEYVITNKFKVPDEKIEINVNKTWEDNNNEANKRPQSIKYILKGGATDVEQVVSGNRTTDANWSYEFTNVKKYDNNANEIVYSVEEQEVNANDLKFYTKKISGEQTNGFAVVNKFTVPNEKVTVKVRKTWDDESNKANKRPSSIKYEVLNRNNQIVASKVQIGNKNTADGWSHNFELDKYDALGNEEVYNVQEVEVNQNDFKFYRATVSGNYKNGFTVTNKFEVPNEEVTPKITVEWKDNSNQNNKRPTSVKIQVKDEEGRIIKESPVTGLITEESWKKIFENVPKYNKNGDPINYTITEEPNNPNDLEFYTTTTSGNITEGFKVVNTYAVPGTTISLKANKKWIDGNNAKNKRPESIKIEVRNNNEVVADKEVKGNRTTDANWEVEFKNLPKYNPTTGAENVYTVTETEVHQGELRYYTSVVNGNTITNTIKPITEGKIEDSKVEKESTLTKITKADEIIPYTITYKGKIKEYMGDAVVKIVDELPFKLDLSKSNITDGSYDDESKTITWIENLNNIDTHSNGDKEVEIKKEIKLVYKDLKISEDNLKVTNKVKAEINLKETNKKITENNTKEIPAEIGSKVTVKYVLKSNRSMKLKEDKVITGHVGDAYQTTIPNDIDQDAYEFVEVEGNENGKISQEEKVVTYLYKKKFGRVVVSYVEKSTGMKLQNDEVIKGNINEPYNAEAKDIEYYNLVSTEKSENVKPVITEEDQKITHYYEKKVFNIEIDKELKEATIDGEKRTFRNGKFTKLDIPVKKILNSEVKVRYSINVRNTGEIKGSTVVQENIPKYFTMNPSENPDWRIEKGKIVSKEIELNPGESKELSITLKWTNSKENFGTLVNKVGIEKTKNNAGFEETDTEEEKKGKKQQATLVLVPKTGLDINKVLQMTGVGITLTALLAAMGYTISRKVRDEYIN
;
A
#
# COMPACT_ATOMS: atom_id res chain seq x y z
N PHE A 1 56.45 -183.00 -12.28
CA PHE A 1 55.08 -183.44 -12.61
C PHE A 1 54.83 -184.95 -12.52
N TYR A 2 55.78 -185.86 -12.79
CA TYR A 2 55.54 -187.32 -12.63
C TYR A 2 56.58 -188.00 -11.73
N GLU A 3 56.15 -188.88 -10.83
CA GLU A 3 57.01 -189.80 -10.05
C GLU A 3 56.99 -191.20 -10.70
N LYS A 4 58.15 -191.85 -10.83
CA LYS A 4 58.35 -193.17 -11.47
C LYS A 4 58.74 -194.23 -10.44
N LYS A 5 58.10 -195.41 -10.51
CA LYS A 5 58.49 -196.62 -9.74
C LYS A 5 58.67 -197.81 -10.69
N ILE A 6 59.59 -198.72 -10.34
CA ILE A 6 59.85 -199.99 -11.03
C ILE A 6 59.85 -201.12 -9.99
N THR A 7 59.25 -202.27 -10.32
CA THR A 7 59.20 -203.46 -9.43
C THR A 7 59.19 -204.76 -10.24
N GLY A 8 60.02 -205.72 -9.82
CA GLY A 8 60.23 -207.04 -10.41
C GLY A 8 61.58 -207.60 -9.94
N ASP A 9 61.92 -208.84 -10.31
CA ASP A 9 63.25 -209.44 -10.10
C ASP A 9 63.69 -210.27 -11.32
N LYS A 10 64.74 -211.10 -11.21
CA LYS A 10 65.26 -211.87 -12.36
C LYS A 10 64.41 -213.08 -12.77
N ASP A 11 63.47 -213.53 -11.93
CA ASP A 11 62.62 -214.70 -12.16
C ASP A 11 61.14 -214.29 -12.36
N SER A 12 60.90 -212.98 -12.53
CA SER A 12 59.61 -212.34 -12.77
C SER A 12 59.74 -211.18 -13.78
N GLU A 13 58.64 -210.56 -14.21
CA GLU A 13 58.67 -209.44 -15.15
C GLU A 13 58.68 -208.07 -14.43
N TYR A 14 59.51 -207.13 -14.91
CA TYR A 14 59.63 -205.79 -14.32
C TYR A 14 58.54 -204.84 -14.82
N VAL A 15 57.64 -204.43 -13.92
CA VAL A 15 56.60 -203.44 -14.20
C VAL A 15 57.07 -202.03 -13.85
N ILE A 16 56.73 -201.05 -14.69
CA ILE A 16 57.01 -199.61 -14.50
C ILE A 16 55.69 -198.85 -14.34
N THR A 17 55.64 -197.88 -13.42
CA THR A 17 54.47 -196.99 -13.26
C THR A 17 54.89 -195.53 -13.04
N ASN A 18 54.23 -194.61 -13.72
CA ASN A 18 54.36 -193.15 -13.55
C ASN A 18 53.06 -192.57 -12.99
N LYS A 19 53.12 -191.65 -12.01
CA LYS A 19 51.95 -190.95 -11.44
C LYS A 19 52.09 -189.43 -11.51
N PHE A 20 51.06 -188.73 -11.99
CA PHE A 20 51.03 -187.26 -12.04
C PHE A 20 50.87 -186.63 -10.66
N LYS A 21 51.52 -185.48 -10.47
CA LYS A 21 51.54 -184.68 -9.24
C LYS A 21 51.94 -183.24 -9.60
N VAL A 22 51.08 -182.28 -9.30
CA VAL A 22 51.42 -180.84 -9.37
C VAL A 22 52.43 -180.54 -8.26
N PRO A 23 53.54 -179.80 -8.53
CA PRO A 23 54.42 -179.31 -7.48
C PRO A 23 53.66 -178.38 -6.51
N ASP A 24 53.92 -178.50 -5.21
CA ASP A 24 53.53 -177.47 -4.23
C ASP A 24 54.52 -176.29 -4.28
N GLU A 25 54.77 -175.79 -5.49
CA GLU A 25 55.63 -174.64 -5.76
C GLU A 25 54.92 -173.36 -5.32
N LYS A 26 55.63 -172.59 -4.50
CA LYS A 26 55.19 -171.31 -3.95
C LYS A 26 56.16 -170.23 -4.37
N ILE A 27 55.62 -169.04 -4.54
CA ILE A 27 56.34 -167.79 -4.84
C ILE A 27 56.11 -166.79 -3.71
N GLU A 28 56.92 -165.75 -3.73
CA GLU A 28 56.91 -164.66 -2.76
C GLU A 28 56.71 -163.36 -3.55
N ILE A 29 55.65 -162.61 -3.25
CA ILE A 29 55.24 -161.43 -4.02
C ILE A 29 55.48 -160.18 -3.19
N ASN A 30 56.46 -159.39 -3.61
CA ASN A 30 56.86 -158.16 -2.92
C ASN A 30 56.01 -156.96 -3.34
N VAL A 31 55.63 -156.14 -2.36
CA VAL A 31 54.96 -154.86 -2.52
C VAL A 31 55.83 -153.79 -1.88
N ASN A 32 56.34 -152.88 -2.71
CA ASN A 32 57.17 -151.76 -2.30
C ASN A 32 56.34 -150.48 -2.19
N LYS A 33 56.41 -149.80 -1.04
CA LYS A 33 55.71 -148.52 -0.82
C LYS A 33 56.65 -147.33 -1.02
N THR A 34 56.12 -146.26 -1.61
CA THR A 34 56.71 -144.92 -1.56
C THR A 34 55.66 -143.86 -1.19
N TRP A 35 56.05 -142.91 -0.33
CA TRP A 35 55.25 -141.73 0.02
C TRP A 35 55.93 -140.45 -0.51
N GLU A 36 55.40 -139.90 -1.61
CA GLU A 36 55.79 -138.60 -2.15
C GLU A 36 55.12 -137.46 -1.37
N ASP A 37 55.50 -137.27 -0.10
CA ASP A 37 54.90 -136.29 0.82
C ASP A 37 55.91 -135.47 1.65
N ASN A 38 57.13 -135.32 1.13
CA ASN A 38 58.26 -134.62 1.75
C ASN A 38 58.52 -135.08 3.20
N ASN A 39 58.65 -136.39 3.39
CA ASN A 39 58.79 -137.04 4.71
C ASN A 39 57.62 -136.73 5.67
N ASN A 40 56.40 -136.59 5.13
CA ASN A 40 55.17 -136.22 5.84
C ASN A 40 55.22 -134.85 6.54
N GLU A 41 55.78 -133.83 5.88
CA GLU A 41 55.82 -132.43 6.35
C GLU A 41 54.41 -131.92 6.73
N ALA A 42 53.40 -132.21 5.90
CA ALA A 42 52.00 -131.86 6.14
C ALA A 42 51.33 -132.65 7.29
N ASN A 43 52.02 -133.64 7.87
CA ASN A 43 51.55 -134.51 8.96
C ASN A 43 50.28 -135.35 8.65
N LYS A 44 49.84 -135.42 7.39
CA LYS A 44 48.63 -136.12 6.93
C LYS A 44 48.80 -137.62 6.69
N ARG A 45 50.02 -138.17 6.66
CA ARG A 45 50.22 -139.62 6.38
C ARG A 45 49.47 -140.46 7.42
N PRO A 46 48.61 -141.42 7.00
CA PRO A 46 47.81 -142.22 7.92
C PRO A 46 48.68 -143.12 8.81
N GLN A 47 48.07 -143.75 9.81
CA GLN A 47 48.75 -144.70 10.69
C GLN A 47 48.94 -146.08 10.05
N SER A 48 48.05 -146.44 9.13
CA SER A 48 48.05 -147.74 8.43
C SER A 48 47.36 -147.64 7.07
N ILE A 49 47.70 -148.54 6.16
CA ILE A 49 47.03 -148.78 4.88
C ILE A 49 46.71 -150.26 4.75
N LYS A 50 45.74 -150.62 3.90
CA LYS A 50 45.43 -152.02 3.58
C LYS A 50 45.90 -152.35 2.16
N TYR A 51 46.74 -153.38 2.01
CA TYR A 51 46.97 -154.04 0.73
C TYR A 51 45.97 -155.18 0.52
N ILE A 52 45.60 -155.40 -0.74
CA ILE A 52 44.76 -156.53 -1.15
C ILE A 52 45.43 -157.17 -2.35
N LEU A 53 45.96 -158.38 -2.17
CA LEU A 53 46.52 -159.22 -3.25
C LEU A 53 45.38 -160.03 -3.88
N LYS A 54 45.17 -159.86 -5.18
CA LYS A 54 44.09 -160.50 -5.95
C LYS A 54 44.63 -161.45 -7.00
N GLY A 55 43.84 -162.45 -7.39
CA GLY A 55 44.15 -163.40 -8.47
C GLY A 55 44.27 -164.87 -8.04
N GLY A 56 44.43 -165.12 -6.74
CA GLY A 56 44.33 -166.46 -6.17
C GLY A 56 42.89 -166.96 -6.05
N ALA A 57 42.70 -168.11 -5.38
CA ALA A 57 41.37 -168.66 -5.11
C ALA A 57 40.49 -167.77 -4.19
N THR A 58 41.13 -166.91 -3.40
CA THR A 58 40.53 -165.84 -2.59
C THR A 58 41.51 -164.67 -2.55
N ASP A 59 41.00 -163.44 -2.51
CA ASP A 59 41.82 -162.25 -2.24
C ASP A 59 42.47 -162.34 -0.85
N VAL A 60 43.70 -161.86 -0.71
CA VAL A 60 44.45 -161.82 0.56
C VAL A 60 44.62 -160.38 0.98
N GLU A 61 43.90 -159.97 2.01
CA GLU A 61 44.07 -158.65 2.65
C GLU A 61 45.22 -158.68 3.65
N GLN A 62 46.02 -157.61 3.67
CA GLN A 62 47.01 -157.34 4.72
C GLN A 62 46.94 -155.86 5.11
N VAL A 63 46.74 -155.58 6.39
CA VAL A 63 46.94 -154.22 6.94
C VAL A 63 48.41 -154.05 7.30
N VAL A 64 49.00 -152.93 6.89
CA VAL A 64 50.39 -152.55 7.20
C VAL A 64 50.45 -151.16 7.84
N SER A 65 51.40 -151.00 8.75
CA SER A 65 51.67 -149.74 9.46
C SER A 65 53.18 -149.51 9.49
N GLY A 66 53.64 -148.52 8.72
CA GLY A 66 55.06 -148.19 8.63
C GLY A 66 55.45 -146.92 9.38
N ASN A 67 56.66 -146.44 9.12
CA ASN A 67 57.18 -145.22 9.74
C ASN A 67 56.43 -143.98 9.20
N ARG A 68 55.98 -143.08 10.09
CA ARG A 68 55.16 -141.91 9.68
C ARG A 68 55.92 -140.82 8.92
N THR A 69 57.24 -140.89 8.77
CA THR A 69 58.04 -139.95 7.96
C THR A 69 58.87 -140.62 6.86
N THR A 70 59.28 -141.89 7.01
CA THR A 70 60.05 -142.63 5.97
C THR A 70 59.27 -143.81 5.38
N ASP A 71 59.70 -144.34 4.23
CA ASP A 71 59.05 -145.52 3.60
C ASP A 71 59.30 -146.87 4.33
N ALA A 72 60.19 -146.88 5.33
CA ALA A 72 60.47 -148.06 6.14
C ALA A 72 59.20 -148.69 6.76
N ASN A 73 59.14 -150.02 6.71
CA ASN A 73 58.07 -150.87 7.24
C ASN A 73 56.68 -150.70 6.59
N TRP A 74 56.57 -149.97 5.47
CA TRP A 74 55.34 -149.94 4.67
C TRP A 74 55.32 -150.98 3.55
N SER A 75 56.47 -151.43 3.06
CA SER A 75 56.56 -152.55 2.12
C SER A 75 56.14 -153.87 2.79
N TYR A 76 55.61 -154.81 2.01
CA TYR A 76 55.16 -156.11 2.49
C TYR A 76 55.42 -157.22 1.47
N GLU A 77 55.67 -158.43 1.97
CA GLU A 77 55.91 -159.62 1.14
C GLU A 77 54.84 -160.67 1.42
N PHE A 78 54.07 -161.01 0.39
CA PHE A 78 53.13 -162.13 0.44
C PHE A 78 53.91 -163.42 0.18
N THR A 79 54.30 -164.13 1.24
CA THR A 79 55.00 -165.42 1.15
C THR A 79 54.03 -166.60 1.05
N ASN A 80 54.55 -167.79 0.70
CA ASN A 80 53.77 -169.03 0.54
C ASN A 80 52.62 -168.96 -0.48
N VAL A 81 52.63 -167.97 -1.38
CA VAL A 81 51.62 -167.78 -2.42
C VAL A 81 51.77 -168.89 -3.46
N LYS A 82 50.68 -169.57 -3.82
CA LYS A 82 50.74 -170.64 -4.84
C LYS A 82 51.17 -170.08 -6.19
N LYS A 83 52.20 -170.69 -6.78
CA LYS A 83 52.65 -170.41 -8.16
C LYS A 83 51.66 -170.96 -9.19
N TYR A 84 51.19 -172.18 -8.96
CA TYR A 84 50.31 -172.92 -9.86
C TYR A 84 48.87 -173.03 -9.32
N ASP A 85 47.90 -173.01 -10.22
CA ASP A 85 46.52 -173.42 -9.95
C ASP A 85 46.41 -174.95 -9.80
N ASN A 86 45.19 -175.45 -9.53
CA ASN A 86 44.95 -176.89 -9.38
C ASN A 86 45.13 -177.69 -10.70
N ASN A 87 45.29 -177.01 -11.84
CA ASN A 87 45.45 -177.58 -13.18
C ASN A 87 46.91 -177.49 -13.69
N ALA A 88 47.82 -176.92 -12.89
CA ALA A 88 49.22 -176.58 -13.24
C ALA A 88 49.44 -175.40 -14.22
N ASN A 89 48.50 -174.45 -14.30
CA ASN A 89 48.71 -173.14 -14.92
C ASN A 89 49.32 -172.15 -13.92
N GLU A 90 50.18 -171.21 -14.35
CA GLU A 90 50.69 -170.17 -13.45
C GLU A 90 49.62 -169.11 -13.16
N ILE A 91 49.48 -168.75 -11.88
CA ILE A 91 48.52 -167.73 -11.43
C ILE A 91 49.12 -166.34 -11.68
N VAL A 92 48.30 -165.39 -12.14
CA VAL A 92 48.67 -163.98 -12.30
C VAL A 92 47.99 -163.15 -11.22
N TYR A 93 48.79 -162.58 -10.32
CA TYR A 93 48.34 -161.75 -9.20
C TYR A 93 48.41 -160.25 -9.51
N SER A 94 47.69 -159.46 -8.72
CA SER A 94 47.69 -157.99 -8.76
C SER A 94 47.47 -157.42 -7.35
N VAL A 95 47.84 -156.16 -7.12
CA VAL A 95 47.75 -155.51 -5.81
C VAL A 95 46.91 -154.24 -5.86
N GLU A 96 45.98 -154.11 -4.92
CA GLU A 96 45.29 -152.86 -4.59
C GLU A 96 45.74 -152.32 -3.23
N GLU A 97 45.60 -151.01 -3.04
CA GLU A 97 45.67 -150.34 -1.74
C GLU A 97 44.31 -149.72 -1.40
N GLN A 98 43.88 -149.79 -0.14
CA GLN A 98 42.71 -149.10 0.39
C GLN A 98 43.04 -148.38 1.71
N GLU A 99 42.27 -147.35 2.04
CA GLU A 99 42.36 -146.66 3.33
C GLU A 99 41.73 -147.49 4.45
N VAL A 100 42.17 -147.28 5.70
CA VAL A 100 41.69 -148.05 6.86
C VAL A 100 40.54 -147.32 7.56
N ASN A 101 40.64 -145.99 7.70
CA ASN A 101 39.56 -145.12 8.17
C ASN A 101 39.16 -144.15 7.05
N ALA A 102 37.90 -143.69 7.06
CA ALA A 102 37.40 -142.77 6.05
C ALA A 102 38.17 -141.43 6.06
N ASN A 103 38.70 -141.01 4.92
CA ASN A 103 39.56 -139.84 4.70
C ASN A 103 41.04 -139.98 5.11
N ASP A 104 41.52 -141.14 5.54
CA ASP A 104 42.96 -141.40 5.81
C ASP A 104 43.84 -141.09 4.57
N LEU A 105 43.30 -141.23 3.36
CA LEU A 105 43.96 -140.90 2.10
C LEU A 105 43.40 -139.63 1.41
N LYS A 106 42.59 -138.80 2.09
CA LYS A 106 41.95 -137.60 1.48
C LYS A 106 42.96 -136.63 0.83
N PHE A 107 44.16 -136.52 1.39
CA PHE A 107 45.22 -135.64 0.89
C PHE A 107 46.25 -136.37 0.02
N TYR A 108 45.91 -137.53 -0.54
CA TYR A 108 46.83 -138.39 -1.29
C TYR A 108 46.27 -138.84 -2.64
N THR A 109 47.09 -138.70 -3.68
CA THR A 109 46.84 -139.30 -4.99
C THR A 109 47.63 -140.60 -5.12
N LYS A 110 46.92 -141.72 -5.29
CA LYS A 110 47.44 -143.09 -5.35
C LYS A 110 47.80 -143.52 -6.78
N LYS A 111 48.91 -144.25 -6.92
CA LYS A 111 49.36 -144.92 -8.15
C LYS A 111 49.91 -146.32 -7.82
N ILE A 112 49.64 -147.31 -8.67
CA ILE A 112 50.22 -148.66 -8.58
C ILE A 112 50.81 -149.05 -9.93
N SER A 113 51.93 -149.79 -9.92
CA SER A 113 52.63 -150.29 -11.10
C SER A 113 53.48 -151.52 -10.74
N GLY A 114 54.00 -152.26 -11.73
CA GLY A 114 54.77 -153.49 -11.52
C GLY A 114 53.98 -154.77 -11.77
N GLU A 115 54.58 -155.90 -11.45
CA GLU A 115 54.07 -157.25 -11.76
C GLU A 115 54.65 -158.29 -10.78
N GLN A 116 53.98 -159.44 -10.63
CA GLN A 116 54.30 -160.40 -9.56
C GLN A 116 55.74 -160.94 -9.53
N THR A 117 56.40 -161.00 -10.70
CA THR A 117 57.78 -161.50 -10.87
C THR A 117 58.85 -160.52 -10.40
N ASN A 118 58.54 -159.22 -10.45
CA ASN A 118 59.44 -158.11 -10.14
C ASN A 118 58.97 -157.30 -8.91
N GLY A 119 57.79 -157.61 -8.39
CA GLY A 119 57.11 -156.88 -7.33
C GLY A 119 56.23 -155.73 -7.83
N PHE A 120 55.34 -155.26 -6.96
CA PHE A 120 54.48 -154.10 -7.20
C PHE A 120 55.03 -152.87 -6.48
N ALA A 121 55.09 -151.73 -7.17
CA ALA A 121 55.38 -150.42 -6.60
C ALA A 121 54.08 -149.64 -6.40
N VAL A 122 53.80 -149.27 -5.15
CA VAL A 122 52.65 -148.46 -4.74
C VAL A 122 53.14 -147.08 -4.29
N VAL A 123 52.63 -146.01 -4.89
CA VAL A 123 53.08 -144.64 -4.64
C VAL A 123 51.90 -143.76 -4.26
N ASN A 124 51.98 -143.06 -3.13
CA ASN A 124 51.00 -142.03 -2.75
C ASN A 124 51.69 -140.66 -2.71
N LYS A 125 51.15 -139.70 -3.46
CA LYS A 125 51.64 -138.32 -3.53
C LYS A 125 50.74 -137.37 -2.76
N PHE A 126 51.30 -136.52 -1.91
CA PHE A 126 50.53 -135.50 -1.18
C PHE A 126 49.95 -134.44 -2.13
N THR A 127 48.65 -134.18 -2.02
CA THR A 127 47.91 -133.16 -2.79
C THR A 127 46.79 -132.54 -1.94
N VAL A 128 46.70 -131.21 -1.93
CA VAL A 128 45.64 -130.47 -1.21
C VAL A 128 44.40 -130.31 -2.11
N PRO A 129 43.18 -130.67 -1.65
CA PRO A 129 41.95 -130.45 -2.40
C PRO A 129 41.65 -128.95 -2.61
N ASN A 130 41.25 -128.57 -3.83
CA ASN A 130 40.78 -127.22 -4.20
C ASN A 130 39.35 -126.96 -3.68
N GLU A 131 39.14 -127.10 -2.38
CA GLU A 131 37.91 -126.66 -1.70
C GLU A 131 38.00 -125.16 -1.38
N LYS A 132 36.91 -124.41 -1.60
CA LYS A 132 36.78 -122.98 -1.26
C LYS A 132 35.83 -122.74 -0.09
N VAL A 133 35.87 -121.55 0.49
CA VAL A 133 34.97 -121.06 1.54
C VAL A 133 34.55 -119.60 1.29
N THR A 134 33.24 -119.34 1.38
CA THR A 134 32.65 -117.99 1.22
C THR A 134 32.78 -117.17 2.50
N VAL A 135 33.75 -116.26 2.57
CA VAL A 135 33.85 -115.26 3.64
C VAL A 135 32.90 -114.10 3.36
N LYS A 136 31.79 -114.05 4.10
CA LYS A 136 30.70 -113.06 3.92
C LYS A 136 30.97 -111.81 4.77
N VAL A 137 30.86 -110.62 4.19
CA VAL A 137 31.06 -109.33 4.85
C VAL A 137 29.82 -108.47 4.69
N ARG A 138 29.19 -108.10 5.80
CA ARG A 138 28.06 -107.18 5.86
C ARG A 138 28.51 -105.82 6.36
N LYS A 139 27.89 -104.75 5.86
CA LYS A 139 28.05 -103.40 6.40
C LYS A 139 26.85 -103.00 7.24
N THR A 140 27.07 -102.15 8.23
CA THR A 140 26.05 -101.35 8.90
C THR A 140 26.58 -99.93 9.08
N TRP A 141 25.67 -98.95 8.92
CA TRP A 141 25.94 -97.53 9.13
C TRP A 141 24.97 -97.03 10.22
N ASP A 142 25.51 -96.68 11.39
CA ASP A 142 24.78 -96.10 12.53
C ASP A 142 24.90 -94.56 12.43
N ASP A 143 24.20 -93.98 11.45
CA ASP A 143 24.35 -92.59 10.99
C ASP A 143 23.04 -91.87 10.64
N GLU A 144 21.92 -92.36 11.21
CA GLU A 144 20.55 -91.91 10.90
C GLU A 144 20.24 -91.87 9.37
N SER A 145 20.68 -92.89 8.63
CA SER A 145 20.55 -92.97 7.17
C SER A 145 21.29 -91.84 6.42
N ASN A 146 22.52 -91.55 6.87
CA ASN A 146 23.38 -90.47 6.36
C ASN A 146 22.76 -89.06 6.46
N LYS A 147 21.98 -88.81 7.51
CA LYS A 147 21.36 -87.50 7.81
C LYS A 147 22.36 -86.32 7.83
N ALA A 148 23.60 -86.58 8.26
CA ALA A 148 24.69 -85.62 8.29
C ALA A 148 25.44 -85.44 6.95
N ASN A 149 25.07 -86.20 5.91
CA ASN A 149 25.72 -86.24 4.59
C ASN A 149 27.24 -86.56 4.58
N LYS A 150 27.80 -87.05 5.69
CA LYS A 150 29.24 -87.35 5.82
C LYS A 150 29.64 -88.73 5.27
N ARG A 151 28.71 -89.63 4.95
CA ARG A 151 29.05 -90.99 4.52
C ARG A 151 29.92 -90.95 3.24
N PRO A 152 31.08 -91.64 3.21
CA PRO A 152 31.90 -91.70 2.01
C PRO A 152 31.17 -92.44 0.88
N SER A 153 31.65 -92.28 -0.35
CA SER A 153 31.14 -93.01 -1.53
C SER A 153 31.64 -94.45 -1.62
N SER A 154 32.72 -94.77 -0.92
CA SER A 154 33.41 -96.06 -0.99
C SER A 154 34.18 -96.35 0.28
N ILE A 155 34.36 -97.64 0.56
CA ILE A 155 35.19 -98.19 1.63
C ILE A 155 36.11 -99.25 1.01
N LYS A 156 37.23 -99.60 1.67
CA LYS A 156 38.04 -100.75 1.27
C LYS A 156 38.00 -101.83 2.35
N TYR A 157 37.49 -103.00 2.00
CA TYR A 157 37.64 -104.21 2.81
C TYR A 157 38.97 -104.88 2.50
N GLU A 158 39.62 -105.40 3.53
CA GLU A 158 40.79 -106.26 3.42
C GLU A 158 40.56 -107.51 4.25
N VAL A 159 40.78 -108.68 3.64
CA VAL A 159 40.67 -109.99 4.27
C VAL A 159 42.07 -110.49 4.56
N LEU A 160 42.32 -110.85 5.82
CA LEU A 160 43.62 -111.30 6.30
C LEU A 160 43.53 -112.78 6.72
N ASN A 161 44.58 -113.56 6.42
CA ASN A 161 44.72 -114.92 6.95
C ASN A 161 45.19 -114.91 8.42
N ARG A 162 45.38 -116.10 9.00
CA ARG A 162 45.90 -116.29 10.38
C ARG A 162 47.28 -115.66 10.63
N ASN A 163 48.05 -115.36 9.58
CA ASN A 163 49.36 -114.72 9.65
C ASN A 163 49.28 -113.18 9.52
N ASN A 164 48.08 -112.60 9.51
CA ASN A 164 47.80 -111.18 9.22
C ASN A 164 48.31 -110.72 7.83
N GLN A 165 48.39 -111.64 6.86
CA GLN A 165 48.69 -111.30 5.46
C GLN A 165 47.38 -111.03 4.72
N ILE A 166 47.29 -109.91 3.98
CA ILE A 166 46.13 -109.58 3.15
C ILE A 166 46.07 -110.58 1.98
N VAL A 167 45.10 -111.49 2.02
CA VAL A 167 44.87 -112.51 0.98
C VAL A 167 43.87 -112.06 -0.08
N ALA A 168 42.99 -111.12 0.26
CA ALA A 168 42.08 -110.47 -0.67
C ALA A 168 41.77 -109.05 -0.20
N SER A 169 41.44 -108.15 -1.13
CA SER A 169 40.88 -106.85 -0.80
C SER A 169 39.87 -106.39 -1.85
N LYS A 170 38.95 -105.53 -1.44
CA LYS A 170 37.91 -104.99 -2.32
C LYS A 170 37.58 -103.56 -1.93
N VAL A 171 37.78 -102.62 -2.86
CA VAL A 171 37.06 -101.33 -2.79
C VAL A 171 35.59 -101.61 -3.10
N GLN A 172 34.73 -101.34 -2.13
CA GLN A 172 33.29 -101.53 -2.21
C GLN A 172 32.60 -100.16 -2.28
N ILE A 173 31.74 -100.00 -3.27
CA ILE A 173 30.93 -98.82 -3.52
C ILE A 173 29.49 -99.19 -3.16
N GLY A 174 28.81 -98.35 -2.39
CA GLY A 174 27.42 -98.54 -1.99
C GLY A 174 26.64 -97.24 -2.01
N ASN A 175 25.34 -97.32 -1.72
CA ASN A 175 24.45 -96.17 -1.70
C ASN A 175 24.78 -95.26 -0.50
N LYS A 176 24.98 -93.96 -0.74
CA LYS A 176 25.27 -93.01 0.35
C LYS A 176 24.19 -92.94 1.43
N ASN A 177 22.94 -93.27 1.13
CA ASN A 177 21.80 -93.07 2.05
C ASN A 177 21.16 -94.39 2.51
N THR A 178 21.34 -95.52 1.81
CA THR A 178 20.80 -96.84 2.19
C THR A 178 21.91 -97.84 2.52
N ALA A 179 21.57 -99.06 2.95
CA ALA A 179 22.53 -100.14 3.20
C ALA A 179 22.96 -100.88 1.90
N ASP A 180 22.40 -100.50 0.75
CA ASP A 180 22.56 -101.24 -0.50
C ASP A 180 23.96 -101.12 -1.10
N GLY A 181 24.47 -102.20 -1.67
CA GLY A 181 25.78 -102.27 -2.32
C GLY A 181 26.98 -102.33 -1.36
N TRP A 182 26.81 -102.14 -0.05
CA TRP A 182 27.93 -102.11 0.90
C TRP A 182 28.45 -103.49 1.37
N SER A 183 27.72 -104.58 1.11
CA SER A 183 28.13 -105.94 1.52
C SER A 183 28.90 -106.65 0.40
N HIS A 184 29.85 -107.54 0.76
CA HIS A 184 30.67 -108.29 -0.18
C HIS A 184 30.91 -109.72 0.29
N ASN A 185 31.11 -110.67 -0.63
CA ASN A 185 31.48 -112.05 -0.33
C ASN A 185 32.80 -112.38 -1.05
N PHE A 186 33.77 -112.96 -0.33
CA PHE A 186 35.03 -113.42 -0.89
C PHE A 186 35.06 -114.95 -0.94
N GLU A 187 35.35 -115.53 -2.11
CA GLU A 187 35.61 -116.96 -2.25
C GLU A 187 37.10 -117.23 -2.09
N LEU A 188 37.49 -117.81 -0.96
CA LEU A 188 38.89 -118.03 -0.58
C LEU A 188 39.18 -119.52 -0.41
N ASP A 189 40.46 -119.90 -0.43
CA ASP A 189 40.87 -121.29 -0.20
C ASP A 189 40.49 -121.77 1.21
N LYS A 190 39.95 -122.98 1.30
CA LYS A 190 39.53 -123.57 2.57
C LYS A 190 40.71 -124.13 3.37
N TYR A 191 41.78 -124.55 2.70
CA TYR A 191 42.98 -125.10 3.35
C TYR A 191 44.25 -124.34 2.96
N ASP A 192 45.22 -124.31 3.87
CA ASP A 192 46.59 -123.89 3.58
C ASP A 192 47.33 -124.94 2.71
N ALA A 193 48.55 -124.61 2.27
CA ALA A 193 49.40 -125.49 1.46
C ALA A 193 49.80 -126.82 2.15
N LEU A 194 49.53 -126.95 3.46
CA LEU A 194 49.75 -128.16 4.27
C LEU A 194 48.44 -128.89 4.58
N GLY A 195 47.31 -128.49 4.00
CA GLY A 195 46.01 -129.15 4.19
C GLY A 195 45.36 -128.91 5.57
N ASN A 196 45.65 -127.78 6.23
CA ASN A 196 44.95 -127.36 7.46
C ASN A 196 43.91 -126.30 7.13
N GLU A 197 42.75 -126.29 7.80
CA GLU A 197 41.70 -125.31 7.52
C GLU A 197 42.20 -123.88 7.79
N GLU A 198 42.05 -122.98 6.82
CA GLU A 198 42.44 -121.57 6.97
C GLU A 198 41.43 -120.78 7.81
N VAL A 199 41.92 -119.70 8.43
CA VAL A 199 41.14 -118.82 9.29
C VAL A 199 41.30 -117.38 8.81
N TYR A 200 40.18 -116.75 8.48
CA TYR A 200 40.16 -115.39 7.94
C TYR A 200 39.61 -114.36 8.92
N ASN A 201 40.17 -113.16 8.89
CA ASN A 201 39.71 -111.95 9.57
C ASN A 201 39.44 -110.85 8.53
N VAL A 202 38.65 -109.84 8.88
CA VAL A 202 38.31 -108.71 8.00
C VAL A 202 38.55 -107.40 8.71
N GLN A 203 39.17 -106.45 8.02
CA GLN A 203 39.25 -105.04 8.42
C GLN A 203 38.68 -104.13 7.34
N GLU A 204 38.41 -102.89 7.72
CA GLU A 204 38.02 -101.80 6.82
C GLU A 204 39.03 -100.66 6.93
N VAL A 205 39.40 -100.08 5.79
CA VAL A 205 40.25 -98.89 5.69
C VAL A 205 39.59 -97.84 4.79
N GLU A 206 39.91 -96.56 5.02
CA GLU A 206 39.40 -95.47 4.18
C GLU A 206 40.01 -95.48 2.77
N VAL A 207 39.31 -94.88 1.81
CA VAL A 207 39.75 -94.79 0.41
C VAL A 207 40.42 -93.44 0.17
N ASN A 208 39.88 -92.37 0.75
CA ASN A 208 40.41 -91.01 0.72
C ASN A 208 40.71 -90.56 2.17
N GLN A 209 41.70 -89.69 2.32
CA GLN A 209 42.07 -89.16 3.64
C GLN A 209 40.88 -88.41 4.27
N ASN A 210 40.53 -88.76 5.51
CA ASN A 210 39.40 -88.22 6.29
C ASN A 210 38.00 -88.74 5.89
N ASP A 211 37.85 -89.75 5.02
CA ASP A 211 36.54 -90.40 4.77
C ASP A 211 35.91 -90.90 6.09
N PHE A 212 36.72 -91.28 7.09
CA PHE A 212 36.27 -91.71 8.41
C PHE A 212 36.39 -90.65 9.52
N LYS A 213 36.64 -89.37 9.21
CA LYS A 213 36.79 -88.32 10.25
C LYS A 213 35.60 -88.21 11.22
N PHE A 214 34.39 -88.51 10.73
CA PHE A 214 33.16 -88.49 11.54
C PHE A 214 32.60 -89.89 11.81
N TYR A 215 33.44 -90.94 11.71
CA TYR A 215 33.01 -92.33 11.84
C TYR A 215 33.92 -93.18 12.73
N ARG A 216 33.31 -93.87 13.69
CA ARG A 216 33.96 -94.87 14.53
C ARG A 216 33.61 -96.28 14.05
N ALA A 217 34.60 -96.98 13.48
CA ALA A 217 34.44 -98.33 12.94
C ALA A 217 34.55 -99.42 14.02
N THR A 218 33.83 -100.52 13.81
CA THR A 218 33.88 -101.76 14.63
C THR A 218 33.64 -102.98 13.74
N VAL A 219 34.21 -104.13 14.09
CA VAL A 219 34.03 -105.40 13.37
C VAL A 219 33.57 -106.49 14.34
N SER A 220 32.64 -107.33 13.91
CA SER A 220 32.08 -108.46 14.67
C SER A 220 31.84 -109.67 13.77
N GLY A 221 31.70 -110.87 14.34
CA GLY A 221 31.49 -112.11 13.60
C GLY A 221 32.77 -112.94 13.38
N ASN A 222 32.73 -113.88 12.43
CA ASN A 222 33.86 -114.74 12.06
C ASN A 222 33.70 -115.26 10.62
N TYR A 223 34.76 -115.82 10.03
CA TYR A 223 34.73 -116.24 8.62
C TYR A 223 33.72 -117.34 8.25
N LYS A 224 33.29 -118.19 9.20
CA LYS A 224 32.30 -119.26 8.95
C LYS A 224 30.87 -118.74 8.98
N ASN A 225 30.57 -117.82 9.90
CA ASN A 225 29.23 -117.23 10.09
C ASN A 225 29.02 -115.93 9.28
N GLY A 226 30.12 -115.30 8.85
CA GLY A 226 30.17 -113.97 8.28
C GLY A 226 30.60 -112.90 9.29
N PHE A 227 31.17 -111.82 8.76
CA PHE A 227 31.52 -110.60 9.48
C PHE A 227 30.46 -109.51 9.30
N THR A 228 30.29 -108.66 10.30
CA THR A 228 29.55 -107.40 10.21
C THR A 228 30.44 -106.25 10.65
N VAL A 229 30.73 -105.33 9.73
CA VAL A 229 31.45 -104.08 9.97
C VAL A 229 30.43 -102.98 10.23
N THR A 230 30.53 -102.29 11.36
CA THR A 230 29.61 -101.20 11.73
C THR A 230 30.37 -99.90 11.92
N ASN A 231 30.02 -98.86 11.17
CA ASN A 231 30.54 -97.50 11.39
C ASN A 231 29.45 -96.65 12.01
N LYS A 232 29.76 -96.07 13.17
CA LYS A 232 28.90 -95.14 13.87
C LYS A 232 29.29 -93.70 13.58
N PHE A 233 28.32 -92.84 13.30
CA PHE A 233 28.53 -91.41 13.16
C PHE A 233 28.84 -90.77 14.53
N GLU A 234 29.94 -90.02 14.60
CA GLU A 234 30.43 -89.39 15.84
C GLU A 234 31.18 -88.11 15.48
N VAL A 235 30.80 -86.96 16.07
CA VAL A 235 31.41 -85.66 15.77
C VAL A 235 32.61 -85.43 16.70
N PRO A 236 33.83 -85.18 16.17
CA PRO A 236 35.00 -84.89 16.99
C PRO A 236 34.82 -83.62 17.84
N ASN A 237 35.19 -83.68 19.12
CA ASN A 237 35.25 -82.51 20.02
C ASN A 237 36.50 -81.65 19.72
N GLU A 238 36.57 -81.12 18.49
CA GLU A 238 37.51 -80.07 18.12
C GLU A 238 36.96 -78.70 18.54
N GLU A 239 37.85 -77.80 18.95
CA GLU A 239 37.50 -76.48 19.48
C GLU A 239 38.23 -75.36 18.73
N VAL A 240 37.74 -74.12 18.88
CA VAL A 240 38.26 -72.87 18.31
C VAL A 240 38.28 -71.76 19.37
N THR A 241 38.98 -70.66 19.07
CA THR A 241 39.17 -69.53 20.01
C THR A 241 38.78 -68.19 19.38
N PRO A 242 37.50 -67.75 19.50
CA PRO A 242 37.08 -66.42 19.04
C PRO A 242 37.89 -65.30 19.70
N LYS A 243 38.57 -64.50 18.88
CA LYS A 243 39.30 -63.29 19.30
C LYS A 243 38.44 -62.08 18.99
N ILE A 244 38.22 -61.21 19.96
CA ILE A 244 37.39 -60.00 19.84
C ILE A 244 38.25 -58.76 20.08
N THR A 245 38.08 -57.74 19.24
CA THR A 245 38.54 -56.37 19.52
C THR A 245 37.34 -55.41 19.52
N VAL A 246 37.19 -54.58 20.54
CA VAL A 246 36.19 -53.49 20.61
C VAL A 246 36.93 -52.17 20.42
N GLU A 247 36.72 -51.51 19.29
CA GLU A 247 37.34 -50.22 18.93
C GLU A 247 36.38 -49.07 19.21
N TRP A 248 36.86 -48.02 19.86
CA TRP A 248 36.07 -46.84 20.21
C TRP A 248 36.45 -45.65 19.32
N LYS A 249 35.46 -45.04 18.66
CA LYS A 249 35.64 -43.85 17.82
C LYS A 249 34.92 -42.66 18.44
N ASP A 250 35.51 -42.15 19.51
CA ASP A 250 35.00 -41.06 20.35
C ASP A 250 36.08 -40.04 20.78
N ASN A 251 37.20 -40.00 20.04
CA ASN A 251 38.34 -39.13 20.26
C ASN A 251 38.89 -39.24 21.70
N SER A 252 39.34 -40.44 22.08
CA SER A 252 39.83 -40.77 23.43
C SER A 252 38.83 -40.42 24.56
N ASN A 253 37.54 -40.68 24.32
CA ASN A 253 36.41 -40.36 25.21
C ASN A 253 36.29 -38.86 25.58
N GLN A 254 36.51 -37.95 24.62
CA GLN A 254 36.45 -36.50 24.83
C GLN A 254 35.16 -36.04 25.53
N ASN A 255 34.01 -36.67 25.23
CA ASN A 255 32.70 -36.29 25.75
C ASN A 255 32.34 -36.95 27.09
N ASN A 256 33.21 -37.78 27.67
CA ASN A 256 32.99 -38.54 28.92
C ASN A 256 31.71 -39.39 28.88
N LYS A 257 31.47 -40.08 27.76
CA LYS A 257 30.30 -40.96 27.53
C LYS A 257 30.65 -42.45 27.43
N ARG A 258 31.92 -42.80 27.21
CA ARG A 258 32.36 -44.19 27.07
C ARG A 258 32.08 -44.97 28.36
N PRO A 259 31.40 -46.14 28.32
CA PRO A 259 31.22 -46.98 29.49
C PRO A 259 32.56 -47.57 29.95
N THR A 260 32.60 -48.15 31.15
CA THR A 260 33.78 -48.89 31.65
C THR A 260 33.82 -50.34 31.15
N SER A 261 32.72 -50.85 30.62
CA SER A 261 32.59 -52.21 30.10
C SER A 261 31.40 -52.36 29.15
N VAL A 262 31.49 -53.30 28.21
CA VAL A 262 30.38 -53.76 27.35
C VAL A 262 30.23 -55.27 27.46
N LYS A 263 29.10 -55.87 27.09
CA LYS A 263 28.93 -57.32 27.09
C LYS A 263 29.00 -57.87 25.66
N ILE A 264 29.98 -58.72 25.39
CA ILE A 264 30.08 -59.41 24.09
C ILE A 264 29.48 -60.80 24.20
N GLN A 265 28.58 -61.11 23.27
CA GLN A 265 27.99 -62.43 23.07
C GLN A 265 28.55 -63.05 21.78
N VAL A 266 29.06 -64.27 21.87
CA VAL A 266 29.42 -65.11 20.71
C VAL A 266 28.25 -66.04 20.41
N LYS A 267 27.69 -65.92 19.21
CA LYS A 267 26.48 -66.62 18.77
C LYS A 267 26.75 -67.59 17.63
N ASP A 268 26.09 -68.73 17.64
CA ASP A 268 26.12 -69.68 16.52
C ASP A 268 25.20 -69.26 15.36
N GLU A 269 25.11 -70.12 14.34
CA GLU A 269 24.32 -69.90 13.12
C GLU A 269 22.81 -69.84 13.40
N GLU A 270 22.34 -70.47 14.49
CA GLU A 270 20.96 -70.38 14.96
C GLU A 270 20.74 -69.20 15.94
N GLY A 271 21.74 -68.32 16.10
CA GLY A 271 21.69 -67.13 16.95
C GLY A 271 21.82 -67.41 18.46
N ARG A 272 22.11 -68.64 18.86
CA ARG A 272 22.20 -69.06 20.27
C ARG A 272 23.53 -68.62 20.87
N ILE A 273 23.49 -68.08 22.08
CA ILE A 273 24.68 -67.61 22.79
C ILE A 273 25.49 -68.83 23.26
N ILE A 274 26.68 -69.02 22.70
CA ILE A 274 27.61 -70.12 23.05
C ILE A 274 28.61 -69.68 24.13
N LYS A 275 28.97 -68.40 24.15
CA LYS A 275 29.68 -67.74 25.25
C LYS A 275 29.21 -66.29 25.35
N GLU A 276 29.16 -65.73 26.55
CA GLU A 276 29.17 -64.28 26.73
C GLU A 276 30.14 -63.87 27.84
N SER A 277 30.60 -62.63 27.82
CA SER A 277 31.48 -62.05 28.84
C SER A 277 31.36 -60.53 28.81
N PRO A 278 31.47 -59.84 29.96
CA PRO A 278 31.90 -58.45 29.94
C PRO A 278 33.29 -58.35 29.29
N VAL A 279 33.49 -57.27 28.54
CA VAL A 279 34.77 -56.84 27.98
C VAL A 279 35.06 -55.45 28.55
N THR A 280 36.23 -55.32 29.14
CA THR A 280 36.72 -54.15 29.86
C THR A 280 38.06 -53.73 29.29
N GLY A 281 38.36 -52.44 29.40
CA GLY A 281 39.70 -51.91 29.24
C GLY A 281 39.77 -50.53 29.89
N LEU A 282 40.89 -49.83 29.73
CA LEU A 282 41.02 -48.47 30.21
C LEU A 282 40.21 -47.53 29.31
N ILE A 283 39.68 -46.45 29.90
CA ILE A 283 38.96 -45.39 29.17
C ILE A 283 39.88 -44.70 28.13
N THR A 284 41.19 -44.75 28.34
CA THR A 284 42.24 -44.21 27.45
C THR A 284 42.71 -45.19 26.36
N GLU A 285 42.20 -46.42 26.31
CA GLU A 285 42.56 -47.40 25.27
C GLU A 285 41.61 -47.29 24.07
N GLU A 286 42.11 -46.98 22.87
CA GLU A 286 41.27 -46.94 21.65
C GLU A 286 40.75 -48.33 21.23
N SER A 287 41.30 -49.42 21.79
CA SER A 287 40.78 -50.77 21.56
C SER A 287 40.88 -51.66 22.80
N TRP A 288 39.76 -52.24 23.23
CA TRP A 288 39.73 -53.33 24.23
C TRP A 288 39.77 -54.70 23.54
N LYS A 289 40.23 -55.75 24.23
CA LYS A 289 40.43 -57.08 23.63
C LYS A 289 39.91 -58.19 24.54
N LYS A 290 39.34 -59.24 23.94
CA LYS A 290 38.86 -60.45 24.64
C LYS A 290 39.18 -61.67 23.80
N ILE A 291 39.51 -62.78 24.45
CA ILE A 291 39.53 -64.11 23.85
C ILE A 291 38.45 -64.95 24.53
N PHE A 292 37.71 -65.73 23.74
CA PHE A 292 36.85 -66.79 24.24
C PHE A 292 37.53 -68.13 23.96
N GLU A 293 37.62 -68.97 24.99
CA GLU A 293 38.25 -70.28 24.93
C GLU A 293 37.21 -71.40 24.97
N ASN A 294 37.60 -72.55 24.43
CA ASN A 294 36.84 -73.80 24.41
C ASN A 294 35.44 -73.60 23.82
N VAL A 295 35.42 -73.18 22.55
CA VAL A 295 34.21 -72.96 21.74
C VAL A 295 34.18 -74.06 20.68
N PRO A 296 33.07 -74.83 20.51
CA PRO A 296 33.04 -75.95 19.58
C PRO A 296 33.33 -75.56 18.13
N LYS A 297 34.10 -76.38 17.40
CA LYS A 297 34.40 -76.14 15.99
C LYS A 297 33.28 -76.59 15.05
N TYR A 298 32.58 -77.66 15.41
CA TYR A 298 31.59 -78.35 14.59
C TYR A 298 30.21 -78.36 15.25
N ASN A 299 29.16 -78.24 14.44
CA ASN A 299 27.79 -78.45 14.87
C ASN A 299 27.47 -79.96 15.01
N LYS A 300 26.25 -80.29 15.45
CA LYS A 300 25.77 -81.67 15.63
C LYS A 300 25.79 -82.55 14.37
N ASN A 301 25.93 -81.96 13.18
CA ASN A 301 26.04 -82.66 11.90
C ASN A 301 27.51 -82.81 11.43
N GLY A 302 28.49 -82.24 12.14
CA GLY A 302 29.88 -82.20 11.68
C GLY A 302 30.16 -81.12 10.63
N ASP A 303 29.36 -80.07 10.54
CA ASP A 303 29.65 -78.87 9.72
C ASP A 303 30.34 -77.79 10.58
N PRO A 304 31.31 -77.03 10.06
CA PRO A 304 31.96 -75.95 10.82
C PRO A 304 30.97 -74.86 11.23
N ILE A 305 31.01 -74.39 12.48
CA ILE A 305 30.11 -73.34 12.95
C ILE A 305 30.62 -71.96 12.53
N ASN A 306 29.84 -71.25 11.71
CA ASN A 306 30.09 -69.85 11.36
C ASN A 306 29.61 -68.93 12.50
N TYR A 307 30.49 -68.70 13.48
CA TYR A 307 30.22 -67.81 14.60
C TYR A 307 29.97 -66.37 14.17
N THR A 308 29.04 -65.72 14.87
CA THR A 308 28.78 -64.28 14.83
C THR A 308 28.97 -63.67 16.23
N ILE A 309 28.98 -62.34 16.32
CA ILE A 309 29.00 -61.65 17.61
C ILE A 309 27.96 -60.54 17.68
N THR A 310 27.47 -60.26 18.89
CA THR A 310 26.74 -59.03 19.20
C THR A 310 27.32 -58.40 20.45
N GLU A 311 27.24 -57.08 20.52
CA GLU A 311 27.48 -56.30 21.74
C GLU A 311 26.14 -55.93 22.37
N GLU A 312 26.08 -56.03 23.70
CA GLU A 312 24.96 -55.58 24.53
C GLU A 312 25.52 -54.64 25.61
N PRO A 313 24.77 -53.60 26.03
CA PRO A 313 25.16 -52.75 27.14
C PRO A 313 25.11 -53.52 28.48
N ASN A 314 25.92 -53.13 29.48
CA ASN A 314 25.84 -53.73 30.82
C ASN A 314 24.81 -53.01 31.71
N ASN A 315 24.64 -51.69 31.52
CA ASN A 315 23.63 -50.84 32.13
C ASN A 315 22.80 -50.16 31.03
N PRO A 316 21.51 -49.82 31.26
CA PRO A 316 20.59 -49.40 30.20
C PRO A 316 21.02 -48.24 29.28
N ASN A 317 21.95 -47.40 29.72
CA ASN A 317 22.40 -46.21 28.98
C ASN A 317 23.86 -46.30 28.48
N ASP A 318 24.58 -47.41 28.70
CA ASP A 318 26.02 -47.53 28.41
C ASP A 318 26.38 -47.27 26.93
N LEU A 319 25.45 -47.51 26.02
CA LEU A 319 25.61 -47.31 24.57
C LEU A 319 24.66 -46.22 24.01
N GLU A 320 24.02 -45.41 24.86
CA GLU A 320 23.06 -44.36 24.43
C GLU A 320 23.70 -43.33 23.47
N PHE A 321 25.02 -43.15 23.56
CA PHE A 321 25.81 -42.21 22.76
C PHE A 321 26.66 -42.89 21.67
N TYR A 322 26.34 -44.12 21.29
CA TYR A 322 27.17 -44.92 20.38
C TYR A 322 26.37 -45.64 19.30
N THR A 323 26.97 -45.71 18.11
CA THR A 323 26.53 -46.56 17.01
C THR A 323 27.51 -47.74 16.87
N THR A 324 27.04 -48.91 17.28
CA THR A 324 27.79 -50.18 17.25
C THR A 324 27.75 -50.79 15.85
N THR A 325 28.90 -51.27 15.37
CA THR A 325 29.00 -52.10 14.15
C THR A 325 29.89 -53.31 14.38
N THR A 326 29.52 -54.48 13.84
CA THR A 326 30.22 -55.76 14.04
C THR A 326 30.72 -56.34 12.72
N SER A 327 31.94 -56.87 12.70
CA SER A 327 32.59 -57.43 11.51
C SER A 327 33.62 -58.51 11.87
N GLY A 328 34.21 -59.15 10.86
CA GLY A 328 35.21 -60.21 11.04
C GLY A 328 34.61 -61.62 11.12
N ASN A 329 35.44 -62.60 11.48
CA ASN A 329 35.11 -64.03 11.47
C ASN A 329 36.00 -64.83 12.43
N ILE A 330 35.75 -66.13 12.57
CA ILE A 330 36.47 -67.01 13.50
C ILE A 330 37.98 -67.15 13.21
N THR A 331 38.42 -66.96 11.96
CA THR A 331 39.82 -67.09 11.53
C THR A 331 40.63 -65.81 11.66
N GLU A 332 40.06 -64.67 11.26
CA GLU A 332 40.71 -63.36 11.29
C GLU A 332 40.54 -62.66 12.66
N GLY A 333 39.53 -63.08 13.43
CA GLY A 333 39.03 -62.39 14.61
C GLY A 333 37.81 -61.54 14.28
N PHE A 334 37.04 -61.22 15.32
CA PHE A 334 35.88 -60.33 15.24
C PHE A 334 36.24 -58.93 15.75
N LYS A 335 35.62 -57.92 15.13
CA LYS A 335 35.77 -56.52 15.48
C LYS A 335 34.42 -55.87 15.72
N VAL A 336 34.26 -55.27 16.90
CA VAL A 336 33.22 -54.28 17.20
C VAL A 336 33.81 -52.89 17.00
N VAL A 337 33.06 -51.97 16.42
CA VAL A 337 33.44 -50.55 16.30
C VAL A 337 32.27 -49.69 16.78
N ASN A 338 32.49 -48.97 17.88
CA ASN A 338 31.52 -48.11 18.52
C ASN A 338 31.84 -46.66 18.19
N THR A 339 31.03 -46.05 17.34
CA THR A 339 31.25 -44.66 16.88
C THR A 339 30.35 -43.70 17.63
N TYR A 340 30.94 -42.66 18.22
CA TYR A 340 30.21 -41.66 18.99
C TYR A 340 29.14 -40.96 18.14
N ALA A 341 27.91 -40.94 18.65
CA ALA A 341 26.77 -40.30 18.01
C ALA A 341 25.84 -39.74 19.10
N VAL A 342 25.44 -38.47 19.00
CA VAL A 342 24.43 -37.91 19.93
C VAL A 342 23.05 -38.48 19.55
N PRO A 343 22.33 -39.13 20.48
CA PRO A 343 21.03 -39.73 20.19
C PRO A 343 19.97 -38.65 19.97
N GLY A 344 19.05 -38.90 19.02
CA GLY A 344 17.91 -38.02 18.69
C GLY A 344 16.80 -37.96 19.74
N THR A 345 17.11 -38.25 21.01
CA THR A 345 16.16 -38.25 22.13
C THR A 345 15.57 -36.85 22.33
N THR A 346 14.26 -36.77 22.54
CA THR A 346 13.56 -35.49 22.77
C THR A 346 12.72 -35.50 24.04
N ILE A 347 12.37 -34.31 24.52
CA ILE A 347 11.52 -34.06 25.69
C ILE A 347 10.38 -33.08 25.35
N SER A 348 9.41 -32.98 26.26
CA SER A 348 8.33 -32.00 26.18
C SER A 348 8.42 -31.03 27.37
N LEU A 349 8.22 -29.74 27.12
CA LEU A 349 8.22 -28.68 28.12
C LEU A 349 6.83 -28.04 28.19
N LYS A 350 6.20 -28.07 29.38
CA LYS A 350 4.96 -27.35 29.64
C LYS A 350 5.25 -26.01 30.30
N ALA A 351 4.68 -24.93 29.76
CA ALA A 351 4.78 -23.58 30.27
C ALA A 351 3.40 -23.04 30.63
N ASN A 352 3.31 -22.31 31.75
CA ASN A 352 2.07 -21.76 32.28
C ASN A 352 2.17 -20.24 32.36
N LYS A 353 1.09 -19.54 32.04
CA LYS A 353 0.97 -18.10 32.22
C LYS A 353 -0.08 -17.77 33.27
N LYS A 354 0.27 -16.84 34.17
CA LYS A 354 -0.59 -16.35 35.25
C LYS A 354 -0.70 -14.82 35.22
N TRP A 355 -1.86 -14.30 35.59
CA TRP A 355 -2.15 -12.87 35.64
C TRP A 355 -2.60 -12.43 37.04
N ILE A 356 -1.82 -11.57 37.69
CA ILE A 356 -2.17 -10.90 38.96
C ILE A 356 -2.66 -9.50 38.62
N ASP A 357 -3.90 -9.42 38.12
CA ASP A 357 -4.51 -8.22 37.54
C ASP A 357 -5.96 -7.96 38.00
N GLY A 358 -6.41 -8.69 39.04
CA GLY A 358 -7.77 -8.60 39.55
C GLY A 358 -8.82 -9.09 38.54
N ASN A 359 -8.58 -10.23 37.88
CA ASN A 359 -9.44 -10.77 36.81
C ASN A 359 -9.61 -9.79 35.64
N ASN A 360 -8.54 -9.09 35.29
CA ASN A 360 -8.47 -8.04 34.27
C ASN A 360 -9.43 -6.86 34.52
N ALA A 361 -9.66 -6.47 35.77
CA ALA A 361 -10.56 -5.36 36.14
C ALA A 361 -10.19 -3.97 35.56
N LYS A 362 -9.06 -3.85 34.85
CA LYS A 362 -8.62 -2.64 34.15
C LYS A 362 -8.66 -2.75 32.61
N ASN A 363 -9.11 -3.88 32.07
CA ASN A 363 -9.17 -4.16 30.62
C ASN A 363 -7.83 -3.97 29.89
N LYS A 364 -6.70 -4.26 30.55
CA LYS A 364 -5.34 -4.14 29.99
C LYS A 364 -4.69 -5.47 29.61
N ARG A 365 -5.27 -6.63 29.98
CA ARG A 365 -4.73 -7.95 29.57
C ARG A 365 -4.87 -8.11 28.05
N PRO A 366 -3.80 -8.46 27.31
CA PRO A 366 -3.86 -8.67 25.87
C PRO A 366 -4.72 -9.89 25.49
N GLU A 367 -4.95 -10.09 24.20
CA GLU A 367 -5.68 -11.25 23.68
C GLU A 367 -4.78 -12.48 23.57
N SER A 368 -3.50 -12.26 23.32
CA SER A 368 -2.45 -13.27 23.27
C SER A 368 -1.13 -12.76 23.83
N ILE A 369 -0.21 -13.70 24.02
CA ILE A 369 1.22 -13.49 24.28
C ILE A 369 2.00 -14.46 23.40
N LYS A 370 3.29 -14.21 23.19
CA LYS A 370 4.22 -15.19 22.62
C LYS A 370 5.05 -15.78 23.77
N ILE A 371 4.93 -17.08 23.99
CA ILE A 371 5.84 -17.80 24.92
C ILE A 371 6.97 -18.39 24.09
N GLU A 372 8.19 -18.14 24.53
CA GLU A 372 9.43 -18.60 23.91
C GLU A 372 10.12 -19.61 24.82
N VAL A 373 10.57 -20.73 24.27
CA VAL A 373 11.49 -21.66 24.93
C VAL A 373 12.90 -21.29 24.53
N ARG A 374 13.76 -21.07 25.52
CA ARG A 374 15.18 -20.73 25.31
C ARG A 374 16.12 -21.81 25.79
N ASN A 375 17.14 -22.10 24.98
CA ASN A 375 18.31 -22.88 25.38
C ASN A 375 19.46 -21.90 25.62
N ASN A 376 19.85 -21.70 26.87
CA ASN A 376 20.64 -20.53 27.28
C ASN A 376 19.96 -19.22 26.78
N ASN A 377 20.61 -18.45 25.90
CA ASN A 377 20.06 -17.20 25.38
C ASN A 377 19.25 -17.35 24.08
N GLU A 378 19.38 -18.48 23.37
CA GLU A 378 18.79 -18.71 22.03
C GLU A 378 17.35 -19.20 22.11
N VAL A 379 16.44 -18.62 21.31
CA VAL A 379 15.05 -19.10 21.18
C VAL A 379 15.03 -20.31 20.25
N VAL A 380 14.67 -21.48 20.80
CA VAL A 380 14.65 -22.75 20.05
C VAL A 380 13.26 -23.17 19.58
N ALA A 381 12.22 -22.63 20.22
CA ALA A 381 10.82 -22.81 19.85
C ALA A 381 10.01 -21.65 20.44
N ASP A 382 8.94 -21.25 19.78
CA ASP A 382 8.00 -20.27 20.32
C ASP A 382 6.57 -20.59 19.88
N LYS A 383 5.60 -20.00 20.59
CA LYS A 383 4.18 -20.19 20.30
C LYS A 383 3.34 -19.03 20.82
N GLU A 384 2.41 -18.57 19.99
CA GLU A 384 1.33 -17.68 20.44
C GLU A 384 0.37 -18.46 21.35
N VAL A 385 0.06 -17.90 22.52
CA VAL A 385 -0.85 -18.47 23.52
C VAL A 385 -2.05 -17.53 23.71
N LYS A 386 -3.27 -18.08 23.61
CA LYS A 386 -4.55 -17.38 23.69
C LYS A 386 -5.39 -18.01 24.81
N GLY A 387 -5.46 -17.34 25.96
CA GLY A 387 -6.24 -17.78 27.11
C GLY A 387 -7.46 -16.89 27.41
N ASN A 388 -8.11 -17.14 28.54
CA ASN A 388 -9.29 -16.39 28.95
C ASN A 388 -8.92 -14.95 29.39
N ARG A 389 -9.61 -13.93 28.88
CA ARG A 389 -9.30 -12.52 29.20
C ARG A 389 -9.72 -12.07 30.62
N THR A 390 -10.38 -12.91 31.42
CA THR A 390 -10.79 -12.60 32.82
C THR A 390 -10.38 -13.66 33.86
N THR A 391 -9.83 -14.81 33.47
CA THR A 391 -9.34 -15.87 34.39
C THR A 391 -8.01 -16.43 33.92
N ASP A 392 -7.29 -17.20 34.75
CA ASP A 392 -6.05 -17.88 34.34
C ASP A 392 -6.29 -19.12 33.43
N ALA A 393 -7.54 -19.43 33.07
CA ALA A 393 -7.86 -20.58 32.24
C ALA A 393 -7.33 -20.45 30.80
N ASN A 394 -6.89 -21.58 30.23
CA ASN A 394 -6.35 -21.72 28.87
C ASN A 394 -5.05 -20.92 28.60
N TRP A 395 -4.39 -20.41 29.64
CA TRP A 395 -3.08 -19.75 29.55
C TRP A 395 -1.93 -20.75 29.72
N GLU A 396 -2.02 -21.93 29.11
CA GLU A 396 -1.01 -23.00 29.17
C GLU A 396 -0.57 -23.44 27.77
N VAL A 397 0.68 -23.91 27.64
CA VAL A 397 1.23 -24.39 26.37
C VAL A 397 2.22 -25.53 26.58
N GLU A 398 2.16 -26.53 25.70
CA GLU A 398 3.11 -27.65 25.65
C GLU A 398 3.94 -27.56 24.36
N PHE A 399 5.26 -27.48 24.54
CA PHE A 399 6.25 -27.63 23.49
C PHE A 399 6.72 -29.08 23.47
N LYS A 400 6.74 -29.71 22.29
CA LYS A 400 7.10 -31.13 22.10
C LYS A 400 8.33 -31.25 21.22
N ASN A 401 8.97 -32.41 21.27
CA ASN A 401 10.09 -32.79 20.42
C ASN A 401 11.33 -31.88 20.59
N LEU A 402 11.51 -31.27 21.76
CA LEU A 402 12.70 -30.47 22.07
C LEU A 402 13.90 -31.40 22.27
N PRO A 403 15.05 -31.23 21.59
CA PRO A 403 16.21 -32.11 21.74
C PRO A 403 16.69 -32.23 23.20
N LYS A 404 16.77 -33.45 23.74
CA LYS A 404 17.25 -33.66 25.12
C LYS A 404 18.72 -33.25 25.26
N TYR A 405 19.52 -33.53 24.24
CA TYR A 405 20.95 -33.25 24.22
C TYR A 405 21.32 -32.21 23.15
N ASN A 406 22.40 -31.48 23.39
CA ASN A 406 23.04 -30.64 22.38
C ASN A 406 23.68 -31.52 21.29
N PRO A 407 23.38 -31.31 19.99
CA PRO A 407 23.81 -32.19 18.90
C PRO A 407 25.32 -32.16 18.63
N THR A 408 26.04 -31.16 19.15
CA THR A 408 27.50 -31.02 18.99
C THR A 408 28.28 -31.54 20.20
N THR A 409 27.75 -31.37 21.43
CA THR A 409 28.49 -31.68 22.66
C THR A 409 27.98 -32.91 23.42
N GLY A 410 26.75 -33.36 23.20
CA GLY A 410 26.13 -34.46 23.97
C GLY A 410 25.81 -34.12 25.44
N ALA A 411 25.91 -32.85 25.83
CA ALA A 411 25.41 -32.34 27.11
C ALA A 411 23.88 -32.20 27.07
N GLU A 412 23.20 -32.27 28.22
CA GLU A 412 21.75 -32.03 28.30
C GLU A 412 21.41 -30.54 28.09
N ASN A 413 20.36 -30.27 27.31
CA ASN A 413 19.87 -28.90 27.10
C ASN A 413 19.01 -28.47 28.30
N VAL A 414 19.37 -27.36 28.94
CA VAL A 414 18.59 -26.77 30.03
C VAL A 414 17.68 -25.69 29.44
N TYR A 415 16.41 -26.04 29.26
CA TYR A 415 15.41 -25.12 28.72
C TYR A 415 14.83 -24.19 29.79
N THR A 416 14.69 -22.92 29.42
CA THR A 416 13.97 -21.89 30.18
C THR A 416 12.83 -21.33 29.34
N VAL A 417 11.94 -20.53 29.96
CA VAL A 417 10.83 -19.88 29.25
C VAL A 417 10.89 -18.37 29.40
N THR A 418 10.61 -17.64 28.32
CA THR A 418 10.43 -16.18 28.31
C THR A 418 9.12 -15.81 27.64
N GLU A 419 8.67 -14.58 27.87
CA GLU A 419 7.48 -14.00 27.26
C GLU A 419 7.87 -12.81 26.38
N THR A 420 7.26 -12.73 25.21
CA THR A 420 7.26 -11.54 24.34
C THR A 420 5.82 -11.18 23.99
N GLU A 421 5.60 -9.89 23.69
CA GLU A 421 4.31 -9.37 23.26
C GLU A 421 4.03 -9.66 21.78
N VAL A 422 2.76 -9.77 21.39
CA VAL A 422 2.37 -10.07 20.00
C VAL A 422 2.26 -8.77 19.20
N HIS A 423 1.76 -7.71 19.83
CA HIS A 423 1.77 -6.35 19.33
C HIS A 423 2.54 -5.43 20.28
N GLN A 424 3.24 -4.44 19.74
CA GLN A 424 4.17 -3.61 20.51
C GLN A 424 3.45 -2.77 21.58
N GLY A 425 3.91 -2.90 22.83
CA GLY A 425 3.40 -2.22 24.00
C GLY A 425 2.17 -2.85 24.66
N GLU A 426 1.75 -4.06 24.29
CA GLU A 426 0.69 -4.81 24.99
C GLU A 426 1.06 -5.11 26.45
N LEU A 427 2.33 -5.42 26.72
CA LEU A 427 2.79 -5.80 28.06
C LEU A 427 3.25 -4.61 28.92
N ARG A 428 3.20 -3.37 28.40
CA ARG A 428 3.66 -2.14 29.11
C ARG A 428 3.07 -1.97 30.52
N TYR A 429 1.82 -2.43 30.71
CA TYR A 429 1.03 -2.32 31.92
C TYR A 429 1.42 -3.32 33.02
N TYR A 430 2.36 -4.23 32.75
CA TYR A 430 2.69 -5.36 33.60
C TYR A 430 4.16 -5.39 34.02
N THR A 431 4.42 -6.06 35.13
CA THR A 431 5.75 -6.52 35.54
C THR A 431 5.75 -8.05 35.46
N SER A 432 6.63 -8.61 34.63
CA SER A 432 6.72 -10.06 34.38
C SER A 432 7.77 -10.69 35.30
N VAL A 433 7.44 -11.83 35.90
CA VAL A 433 8.34 -12.65 36.72
C VAL A 433 8.24 -14.11 36.28
N VAL A 434 9.37 -14.73 35.96
CA VAL A 434 9.45 -16.16 35.63
C VAL A 434 9.89 -16.95 36.87
N ASN A 435 9.17 -18.02 37.19
CA ASN A 435 9.55 -18.97 38.23
C ASN A 435 9.34 -20.40 37.74
N GLY A 436 10.44 -21.14 37.52
CA GLY A 436 10.44 -22.36 36.74
C GLY A 436 9.81 -22.12 35.36
N ASN A 437 8.84 -22.92 34.98
CA ASN A 437 8.10 -22.77 33.72
C ASN A 437 6.84 -21.88 33.84
N THR A 438 6.65 -21.17 34.96
CA THR A 438 5.47 -20.31 35.17
C THR A 438 5.83 -18.84 35.05
N ILE A 439 5.23 -18.15 34.08
CA ILE A 439 5.41 -16.71 33.86
C ILE A 439 4.22 -15.98 34.51
N THR A 440 4.50 -15.07 35.43
CA THR A 440 3.47 -14.31 36.16
C THR A 440 3.55 -12.84 35.80
N ASN A 441 2.51 -12.28 35.19
CA ASN A 441 2.37 -10.83 34.99
C ASN A 441 1.54 -10.22 36.12
N THR A 442 2.16 -9.33 36.88
CA THR A 442 1.45 -8.51 37.87
C THR A 442 1.15 -7.15 37.26
N ILE A 443 -0.10 -6.67 37.35
CA ILE A 443 -0.45 -5.36 36.80
C ILE A 443 0.20 -4.26 37.64
N LYS A 444 0.83 -3.29 36.97
CA LYS A 444 1.33 -2.07 37.60
C LYS A 444 0.16 -1.23 38.14
N PRO A 445 0.38 -0.34 39.12
CA PRO A 445 -0.63 0.64 39.51
C PRO A 445 -1.10 1.47 38.31
N ILE A 446 -2.43 1.63 38.19
CA ILE A 446 -3.05 2.53 37.19
C ILE A 446 -3.86 3.57 37.96
N THR A 447 -3.20 4.70 38.25
CA THR A 447 -3.73 5.91 38.86
C THR A 447 -4.24 6.90 37.81
N GLU A 448 -4.96 7.95 38.23
CA GLU A 448 -5.59 8.92 37.30
C GLU A 448 -4.61 9.80 36.50
N GLY A 449 -3.32 9.79 36.87
CA GLY A 449 -2.37 10.82 36.48
C GLY A 449 -2.54 12.12 37.27
N LYS A 450 -1.42 12.84 37.42
CA LYS A 450 -1.35 14.24 37.81
C LYS A 450 -0.63 15.00 36.72
N ILE A 451 -1.04 16.24 36.52
CA ILE A 451 -0.34 17.22 35.70
C ILE A 451 -0.06 18.39 36.65
N GLU A 452 1.21 18.70 36.82
CA GLU A 452 1.72 19.81 37.62
C GLU A 452 2.53 20.75 36.73
N ASP A 453 2.81 21.96 37.19
CA ASP A 453 3.60 22.98 36.48
C ASP A 453 3.17 23.25 35.03
N SER A 454 1.89 23.01 34.71
CA SER A 454 1.33 23.25 33.38
C SER A 454 1.29 24.76 33.12
N LYS A 455 1.88 25.19 32.01
CA LYS A 455 1.90 26.59 31.59
C LYS A 455 2.02 26.68 30.08
N VAL A 456 1.39 27.68 29.48
CA VAL A 456 1.76 28.16 28.14
C VAL A 456 2.23 29.61 28.23
N GLU A 457 3.27 29.93 27.49
CA GLU A 457 3.86 31.26 27.35
C GLU A 457 3.91 31.62 25.87
N LYS A 458 3.52 32.84 25.52
CA LYS A 458 3.63 33.38 24.15
C LYS A 458 4.40 34.67 24.21
N GLU A 459 5.62 34.65 23.70
CA GLU A 459 6.49 35.81 23.64
C GLU A 459 6.73 36.28 22.21
N SER A 460 7.20 37.52 22.08
CA SER A 460 7.63 38.10 20.81
C SER A 460 8.83 39.00 21.06
N THR A 461 9.81 38.96 20.14
CA THR A 461 10.95 39.88 20.14
C THR A 461 10.62 41.22 19.48
N LEU A 462 9.45 41.36 18.85
CA LEU A 462 8.98 42.63 18.27
C LEU A 462 8.27 43.45 19.35
N THR A 463 8.84 44.60 19.70
CA THR A 463 8.30 45.48 20.75
C THR A 463 7.15 46.36 20.27
N LYS A 464 7.04 46.61 18.97
CA LYS A 464 5.95 47.35 18.33
C LYS A 464 5.87 47.07 16.84
N ILE A 465 4.67 47.19 16.26
CA ILE A 465 4.39 47.04 14.84
C ILE A 465 4.32 48.43 14.20
N THR A 466 5.10 48.67 13.16
CA THR A 466 5.25 49.95 12.46
C THR A 466 4.67 49.93 11.03
N LYS A 467 4.49 48.73 10.45
CA LYS A 467 3.93 48.54 9.10
C LYS A 467 2.84 47.48 9.08
N ALA A 468 1.91 47.59 8.13
CA ALA A 468 0.79 46.67 7.97
C ALA A 468 1.22 45.25 7.53
N ASP A 469 2.38 45.11 6.87
CA ASP A 469 2.95 43.86 6.36
C ASP A 469 4.19 43.39 7.15
N GLU A 470 4.41 43.92 8.36
CA GLU A 470 5.58 43.61 9.18
C GLU A 470 5.58 42.16 9.66
N ILE A 471 6.76 41.53 9.66
CA ILE A 471 6.94 40.14 10.10
C ILE A 471 6.99 40.12 11.62
N ILE A 472 6.00 39.50 12.25
CA ILE A 472 5.87 39.40 13.71
C ILE A 472 6.36 38.02 14.17
N PRO A 473 7.58 37.89 14.72
CA PRO A 473 8.06 36.65 15.33
C PRO A 473 7.31 36.38 16.63
N TYR A 474 6.87 35.13 16.85
CA TYR A 474 6.39 34.66 18.15
C TYR A 474 7.12 33.37 18.55
N THR A 475 7.43 33.26 19.83
CA THR A 475 7.86 32.02 20.47
C THR A 475 6.74 31.56 21.39
N ILE A 476 6.12 30.43 21.06
CA ILE A 476 5.14 29.75 21.91
C ILE A 476 5.88 28.63 22.65
N THR A 477 5.80 28.61 23.98
CA THR A 477 6.38 27.55 24.81
C THR A 477 5.29 26.98 25.72
N TYR A 478 4.95 25.71 25.55
CA TYR A 478 4.19 24.96 26.54
C TYR A 478 5.16 24.19 27.44
N LYS A 479 4.92 24.21 28.75
CA LYS A 479 5.60 23.37 29.75
C LYS A 479 4.57 22.63 30.61
N GLY A 480 4.96 21.49 31.14
CA GLY A 480 4.19 20.76 32.15
C GLY A 480 4.87 19.48 32.60
N LYS A 481 4.51 19.00 33.79
CA LYS A 481 5.08 17.79 34.41
C LYS A 481 3.99 16.77 34.67
N ILE A 482 4.09 15.62 34.02
CA ILE A 482 3.16 14.49 34.20
C ILE A 482 3.73 13.57 35.30
N LYS A 483 2.87 13.17 36.25
CA LYS A 483 3.19 12.25 37.36
C LYS A 483 2.10 11.20 37.53
N GLU A 484 2.40 10.12 38.26
CA GLU A 484 1.44 9.09 38.68
C GLU A 484 0.56 8.57 37.51
N TYR A 485 1.18 8.46 36.34
CA TYR A 485 0.55 8.13 35.06
C TYR A 485 1.35 7.07 34.30
N MET A 486 0.61 6.21 33.60
CA MET A 486 1.11 5.26 32.62
C MET A 486 0.10 5.13 31.47
N GLY A 487 0.53 5.45 30.25
CA GLY A 487 -0.33 5.57 29.08
C GLY A 487 0.26 6.52 28.02
N ASP A 488 -0.59 7.02 27.14
CA ASP A 488 -0.23 8.05 26.16
C ASP A 488 -0.86 9.39 26.55
N ALA A 489 -0.24 10.51 26.17
CA ALA A 489 -0.82 11.84 26.30
C ALA A 489 -0.77 12.62 24.97
N VAL A 490 -1.52 13.71 24.89
CA VAL A 490 -1.53 14.63 23.74
C VAL A 490 -1.47 16.06 24.26
N VAL A 491 -0.64 16.91 23.66
CA VAL A 491 -0.69 18.36 23.86
C VAL A 491 -1.19 19.00 22.56
N LYS A 492 -2.37 19.61 22.61
CA LYS A 492 -2.91 20.41 21.51
C LYS A 492 -2.65 21.88 21.80
N ILE A 493 -1.81 22.52 20.99
CA ILE A 493 -1.57 23.97 21.04
C ILE A 493 -2.38 24.63 19.91
N VAL A 494 -3.06 25.73 20.21
CA VAL A 494 -3.88 26.52 19.28
C VAL A 494 -3.53 27.99 19.42
N ASP A 495 -2.96 28.61 18.39
CA ASP A 495 -2.83 30.07 18.30
C ASP A 495 -4.13 30.64 17.70
N GLU A 496 -4.82 31.51 18.44
CA GLU A 496 -6.02 32.21 17.99
C GLU A 496 -5.64 33.58 17.41
N LEU A 497 -5.67 33.68 16.08
CA LEU A 497 -5.14 34.85 15.39
C LEU A 497 -6.18 35.98 15.26
N PRO A 498 -5.77 37.24 15.52
CA PRO A 498 -6.67 38.38 15.36
C PRO A 498 -7.08 38.59 13.89
N PHE A 499 -6.18 38.32 12.94
CA PHE A 499 -6.39 38.48 11.49
C PHE A 499 -5.96 37.23 10.72
N LYS A 500 -6.39 37.11 9.46
CA LYS A 500 -5.95 36.04 8.54
C LYS A 500 -4.47 36.20 8.19
N LEU A 501 -3.80 35.12 7.76
CA LEU A 501 -2.38 35.15 7.40
C LEU A 501 -2.13 35.39 5.91
N ASP A 502 -1.05 36.11 5.62
CA ASP A 502 -0.34 35.97 4.35
C ASP A 502 0.59 34.75 4.45
N LEU A 503 0.09 33.58 4.03
CA LEU A 503 0.85 32.33 4.04
C LEU A 503 2.09 32.33 3.13
N SER A 504 2.20 33.28 2.19
CA SER A 504 3.39 33.38 1.32
C SER A 504 4.59 34.04 2.02
N LYS A 505 4.34 34.78 3.11
CA LYS A 505 5.36 35.48 3.91
C LYS A 505 5.46 34.95 5.35
N SER A 506 4.45 34.20 5.82
CA SER A 506 4.41 33.62 7.16
C SER A 506 5.15 32.28 7.21
N ASN A 507 5.81 31.99 8.33
CA ASN A 507 6.29 30.66 8.69
C ASN A 507 5.55 30.20 9.95
N ILE A 508 4.68 29.20 9.79
CA ILE A 508 3.88 28.59 10.87
C ILE A 508 4.47 27.27 11.39
N THR A 509 5.71 26.95 11.00
CA THR A 509 6.39 25.66 11.27
C THR A 509 5.56 24.47 10.76
N ASP A 510 5.36 23.44 11.58
CA ASP A 510 4.53 22.26 11.32
C ASP A 510 3.04 22.47 11.69
N GLY A 511 2.63 23.72 11.96
CA GLY A 511 1.28 24.05 12.39
C GLY A 511 0.26 23.99 11.24
N SER A 512 -0.91 23.42 11.52
CA SER A 512 -2.05 23.45 10.58
C SER A 512 -2.80 24.77 10.73
N TYR A 513 -2.77 25.62 9.69
CA TYR A 513 -3.56 26.86 9.64
C TYR A 513 -4.97 26.62 9.11
N ASP A 514 -5.96 27.17 9.80
CA ASP A 514 -7.37 27.17 9.43
C ASP A 514 -7.84 28.62 9.21
N ASP A 515 -8.29 28.93 7.98
CA ASP A 515 -8.58 30.30 7.55
C ASP A 515 -9.97 30.81 7.96
N GLU A 516 -10.89 29.92 8.36
CA GLU A 516 -12.24 30.31 8.81
C GLU A 516 -12.22 30.68 10.30
N SER A 517 -11.65 29.81 11.14
CA SER A 517 -11.41 30.07 12.56
C SER A 517 -10.27 31.06 12.82
N LYS A 518 -9.37 31.24 11.84
CA LYS A 518 -8.09 31.96 11.97
C LYS A 518 -7.21 31.36 13.06
N THR A 519 -7.05 30.03 13.06
CA THR A 519 -6.22 29.36 14.07
C THR A 519 -4.99 28.68 13.46
N ILE A 520 -3.94 28.52 14.25
CA ILE A 520 -2.83 27.59 13.95
C ILE A 520 -2.86 26.50 15.01
N THR A 521 -3.02 25.24 14.60
CA THR A 521 -3.06 24.09 15.52
C THR A 521 -1.81 23.20 15.38
N TRP A 522 -1.21 22.85 16.50
CA TRP A 522 -0.21 21.77 16.64
C TRP A 522 -0.76 20.67 17.54
N ILE A 523 -0.37 19.41 17.28
CA ILE A 523 -0.79 18.24 18.07
C ILE A 523 0.43 17.35 18.34
N GLU A 524 1.03 17.51 19.52
CA GLU A 524 2.17 16.68 19.96
C GLU A 524 1.65 15.41 20.65
N ASN A 525 2.10 14.24 20.19
CA ASN A 525 1.72 12.94 20.76
C ASN A 525 2.84 12.42 21.67
N LEU A 526 2.55 12.33 22.97
CA LEU A 526 3.48 11.88 24.00
C LEU A 526 3.15 10.42 24.35
N ASN A 527 3.65 9.50 23.52
CA ASN A 527 3.33 8.08 23.64
C ASN A 527 4.22 7.36 24.67
N ASN A 528 3.76 6.23 25.18
CA ASN A 528 4.51 5.28 26.02
C ASN A 528 5.05 5.90 27.34
N ILE A 529 4.30 6.79 27.97
CA ILE A 529 4.65 7.35 29.28
C ILE A 529 4.49 6.25 30.34
N ASP A 530 5.52 6.07 31.17
CA ASP A 530 5.45 5.32 32.43
C ASP A 530 6.25 6.08 33.49
N THR A 531 5.54 6.86 34.31
CA THR A 531 6.15 7.65 35.39
C THR A 531 6.36 6.85 36.69
N HIS A 532 5.77 5.67 36.80
CA HIS A 532 5.94 4.78 37.95
C HIS A 532 7.29 4.05 37.88
N SER A 533 7.76 3.74 36.67
CA SER A 533 9.07 3.10 36.45
C SER A 533 10.20 4.11 36.21
N ASN A 534 9.93 5.26 35.55
CA ASN A 534 10.96 6.17 35.04
C ASN A 534 11.00 7.55 35.72
N GLY A 535 10.13 7.81 36.70
CA GLY A 535 9.98 9.12 37.35
C GLY A 535 9.13 10.11 36.55
N ASP A 536 8.98 11.33 37.07
CA ASP A 536 8.16 12.40 36.48
C ASP A 536 8.48 12.65 35.00
N LYS A 537 7.47 12.69 34.13
CA LYS A 537 7.66 13.01 32.72
C LYS A 537 7.48 14.51 32.50
N GLU A 538 8.61 15.22 32.40
CA GLU A 538 8.64 16.61 31.96
C GLU A 538 8.38 16.74 30.44
N VAL A 539 7.63 17.77 30.09
CA VAL A 539 7.19 18.12 28.75
C VAL A 539 7.53 19.59 28.51
N GLU A 540 8.33 19.87 27.48
CA GLU A 540 8.56 21.21 26.96
C GLU A 540 8.38 21.17 25.44
N ILE A 541 7.46 21.99 24.92
CA ILE A 541 7.13 22.08 23.50
C ILE A 541 7.28 23.54 23.11
N LYS A 542 8.26 23.83 22.24
CA LYS A 542 8.57 25.17 21.76
C LYS A 542 8.28 25.27 20.26
N LYS A 543 7.46 26.23 19.84
CA LYS A 543 7.17 26.55 18.44
C LYS A 543 7.60 27.99 18.16
N GLU A 544 8.41 28.20 17.14
CA GLU A 544 8.97 29.51 16.76
C GLU A 544 8.45 29.91 15.38
N ILE A 545 7.43 30.76 15.39
CA ILE A 545 6.67 31.17 14.20
C ILE A 545 6.98 32.61 13.81
N LYS A 546 6.73 32.96 12.55
CA LYS A 546 6.84 34.31 12.02
C LYS A 546 5.57 34.61 11.24
N LEU A 547 4.74 35.52 11.74
CA LEU A 547 3.42 35.77 11.18
C LEU A 547 3.40 37.10 10.43
N VAL A 548 2.84 37.11 9.22
CA VAL A 548 2.44 38.32 8.50
C VAL A 548 0.93 38.26 8.35
N TYR A 549 0.23 39.26 8.88
CA TYR A 549 -1.22 39.33 8.78
C TYR A 549 -1.63 39.90 7.42
N LYS A 550 -2.56 39.23 6.76
CA LYS A 550 -3.21 39.73 5.55
C LYS A 550 -4.19 40.83 5.95
N ASP A 551 -4.10 41.97 5.27
CA ASP A 551 -4.97 43.13 5.44
C ASP A 551 -5.09 43.59 6.92
N LEU A 552 -3.95 43.64 7.63
CA LEU A 552 -3.85 44.07 9.04
C LEU A 552 -4.52 45.44 9.24
N LYS A 553 -5.61 45.49 10.01
CA LYS A 553 -6.32 46.74 10.36
C LYS A 553 -6.23 47.05 11.84
N ILE A 554 -5.52 48.14 12.17
CA ILE A 554 -5.45 48.72 13.50
C ILE A 554 -6.56 49.78 13.64
N SER A 555 -7.28 49.73 14.76
CA SER A 555 -8.34 50.71 15.08
C SER A 555 -7.81 51.80 15.99
N GLU A 556 -8.29 53.03 15.80
CA GLU A 556 -8.05 54.20 16.64
C GLU A 556 -8.28 53.95 18.14
N ASP A 557 -9.11 52.96 18.51
CA ASP A 557 -9.44 52.58 19.89
C ASP A 557 -8.79 51.27 20.36
N ASN A 558 -8.01 50.59 19.51
CA ASN A 558 -7.24 49.40 19.88
C ASN A 558 -5.88 49.37 19.18
N LEU A 559 -4.93 50.14 19.71
CA LEU A 559 -3.57 50.37 19.17
C LEU A 559 -2.61 49.21 19.48
N LYS A 560 -3.08 47.98 19.38
CA LYS A 560 -2.32 46.76 19.66
C LYS A 560 -2.85 45.57 18.88
N VAL A 561 -1.93 44.70 18.48
CA VAL A 561 -2.26 43.35 17.99
C VAL A 561 -2.23 42.41 19.19
N THR A 562 -3.40 41.90 19.56
CA THR A 562 -3.58 40.89 20.61
C THR A 562 -3.69 39.52 19.95
N ASN A 563 -2.68 38.67 20.13
CA ASN A 563 -2.68 37.28 19.66
C ASN A 563 -2.66 36.34 20.88
N LYS A 564 -3.57 35.36 20.92
CA LYS A 564 -3.77 34.46 22.06
C LYS A 564 -3.31 33.06 21.72
N VAL A 565 -2.85 32.32 22.72
CA VAL A 565 -2.61 30.88 22.59
C VAL A 565 -3.33 30.11 23.69
N LYS A 566 -3.92 28.98 23.32
CA LYS A 566 -4.40 27.95 24.25
C LYS A 566 -3.54 26.69 24.07
N ALA A 567 -3.16 26.05 25.17
CA ALA A 567 -2.57 24.72 25.18
C ALA A 567 -3.41 23.77 26.04
N GLU A 568 -3.89 22.67 25.48
CA GLU A 568 -4.60 21.63 26.20
C GLU A 568 -3.77 20.35 26.23
N ILE A 569 -3.37 19.91 27.43
CA ILE A 569 -2.79 18.59 27.65
C ILE A 569 -3.90 17.62 28.06
N ASN A 570 -3.95 16.45 27.43
CA ASN A 570 -4.92 15.38 27.68
C ASN A 570 -4.20 14.04 27.91
N LEU A 571 -4.46 13.42 29.06
CA LEU A 571 -4.04 12.05 29.37
C LEU A 571 -5.07 11.07 28.78
N LYS A 572 -4.72 10.34 27.72
CA LYS A 572 -5.67 9.53 26.92
C LYS A 572 -6.36 8.45 27.76
N GLU A 573 -5.62 7.72 28.59
CA GLU A 573 -6.13 6.60 29.39
C GLU A 573 -7.12 7.00 30.50
N THR A 574 -7.10 8.27 30.94
CA THR A 574 -7.93 8.76 32.05
C THR A 574 -8.84 9.94 31.64
N ASN A 575 -8.72 10.41 30.39
CA ASN A 575 -9.34 11.65 29.87
C ASN A 575 -9.10 12.89 30.74
N LYS A 576 -8.02 12.89 31.54
CA LYS A 576 -7.68 13.99 32.45
C LYS A 576 -7.02 15.12 31.66
N LYS A 577 -7.63 16.30 31.73
CA LYS A 577 -7.25 17.47 30.94
C LYS A 577 -6.84 18.65 31.81
N ILE A 578 -5.83 19.40 31.36
CA ILE A 578 -5.57 20.77 31.78
C ILE A 578 -5.53 21.66 30.53
N THR A 579 -6.11 22.86 30.63
CA THR A 579 -6.10 23.89 29.58
C THR A 579 -5.43 25.14 30.14
N GLU A 580 -4.28 25.48 29.58
CA GLU A 580 -3.56 26.72 29.84
C GLU A 580 -3.81 27.72 28.72
N ASN A 581 -3.81 29.01 29.06
CA ASN A 581 -4.04 30.09 28.10
C ASN A 581 -3.05 31.23 28.34
N ASN A 582 -2.58 31.85 27.27
CA ASN A 582 -1.70 33.02 27.33
C ASN A 582 -2.07 34.00 26.21
N THR A 583 -1.61 35.25 26.31
CA THR A 583 -1.95 36.30 25.37
C THR A 583 -0.78 37.27 25.26
N LYS A 584 -0.28 37.46 24.04
CA LYS A 584 0.73 38.48 23.75
C LYS A 584 0.06 39.66 23.08
N GLU A 585 0.30 40.84 23.64
CA GLU A 585 -0.10 42.10 23.05
C GLU A 585 1.15 42.82 22.55
N ILE A 586 1.10 43.30 21.31
CA ILE A 586 2.18 44.10 20.70
C ILE A 586 1.56 45.44 20.27
N PRO A 587 2.02 46.58 20.81
CA PRO A 587 1.58 47.91 20.38
C PRO A 587 1.77 48.13 18.88
N ALA A 588 0.89 48.92 18.27
CA ALA A 588 0.95 49.23 16.84
C ALA A 588 1.04 50.75 16.61
N GLU A 589 2.21 51.19 16.15
CA GLU A 589 2.51 52.55 15.72
C GLU A 589 2.57 52.59 14.18
N ILE A 590 1.49 52.18 13.50
CA ILE A 590 1.46 52.21 12.03
C ILE A 590 1.40 53.67 11.56
N GLY A 591 2.37 54.10 10.76
CA GLY A 591 2.41 55.44 10.18
C GLY A 591 1.30 55.67 9.16
N SER A 592 0.61 56.81 9.28
CA SER A 592 -0.48 57.25 8.41
C SER A 592 -0.51 58.78 8.30
N LYS A 593 -1.51 59.34 7.62
CA LYS A 593 -1.67 60.79 7.43
C LYS A 593 -3.12 61.23 7.34
N VAL A 594 -3.35 62.50 7.68
CA VAL A 594 -4.57 63.25 7.40
C VAL A 594 -4.23 64.36 6.42
N THR A 595 -4.90 64.40 5.28
CA THR A 595 -4.69 65.42 4.24
C THR A 595 -5.77 66.48 4.34
N VAL A 596 -5.38 67.69 4.72
CA VAL A 596 -6.28 68.84 4.86
C VAL A 596 -6.27 69.66 3.58
N LYS A 597 -7.44 69.86 2.98
CA LYS A 597 -7.62 70.52 1.68
C LYS A 597 -8.41 71.82 1.83
N TYR A 598 -8.10 72.80 0.97
CA TYR A 598 -8.70 74.13 1.01
C TYR A 598 -9.18 74.50 -0.40
N VAL A 599 -10.49 74.38 -0.66
CA VAL A 599 -11.05 74.47 -2.02
C VAL A 599 -12.35 75.27 -2.08
N LEU A 600 -12.71 75.76 -3.26
CA LEU A 600 -13.97 76.46 -3.48
C LEU A 600 -15.14 75.46 -3.53
N LYS A 601 -16.22 75.72 -2.77
CA LYS A 601 -17.41 74.83 -2.69
C LYS A 601 -18.05 74.55 -4.05
N SER A 602 -18.03 75.51 -4.97
CA SER A 602 -18.55 75.40 -6.34
C SER A 602 -17.56 74.81 -7.36
N ASN A 603 -16.27 74.71 -7.04
CA ASN A 603 -15.26 74.06 -7.89
C ASN A 603 -14.16 73.43 -7.01
N ARG A 604 -14.36 72.17 -6.63
CA ARG A 604 -13.48 71.43 -5.71
C ARG A 604 -12.11 71.08 -6.29
N SER A 605 -11.92 71.24 -7.61
CA SER A 605 -10.61 71.12 -8.25
C SER A 605 -9.78 72.41 -8.11
N MET A 606 -10.40 73.53 -7.75
CA MET A 606 -9.72 74.81 -7.55
C MET A 606 -9.25 74.92 -6.09
N LYS A 607 -7.96 74.63 -5.87
CA LYS A 607 -7.26 74.91 -4.61
C LYS A 607 -7.22 76.41 -4.36
N LEU A 608 -7.53 76.80 -3.12
CA LEU A 608 -7.33 78.15 -2.57
C LEU A 608 -6.03 78.24 -1.77
N LYS A 609 -5.53 77.10 -1.29
CA LYS A 609 -4.25 76.89 -0.61
C LYS A 609 -3.80 75.45 -0.80
N GLU A 610 -2.50 75.19 -0.75
CA GLU A 610 -1.96 73.83 -0.89
C GLU A 610 -2.36 72.88 0.25
N ASP A 611 -2.37 71.58 -0.06
CA ASP A 611 -2.86 70.54 0.85
C ASP A 611 -1.92 70.39 2.05
N LYS A 612 -2.40 70.66 3.27
CA LYS A 612 -1.64 70.48 4.50
C LYS A 612 -1.73 69.03 4.95
N VAL A 613 -0.62 68.29 4.88
CA VAL A 613 -0.53 66.91 5.40
C VAL A 613 -0.15 66.93 6.88
N ILE A 614 -0.93 66.25 7.71
CA ILE A 614 -0.61 65.93 9.11
C ILE A 614 -0.21 64.46 9.17
N THR A 615 1.07 64.17 9.38
CA THR A 615 1.60 62.80 9.53
C THR A 615 1.67 62.41 11.00
N GLY A 616 1.34 61.15 11.30
CA GLY A 616 1.43 60.56 12.64
C GLY A 616 1.08 59.08 12.58
N HIS A 617 0.91 58.44 13.74
CA HIS A 617 0.55 57.03 13.83
C HIS A 617 -0.97 56.86 13.95
N VAL A 618 -1.48 55.67 13.62
CA VAL A 618 -2.88 55.33 13.93
C VAL A 618 -3.14 55.58 15.42
N GLY A 619 -4.23 56.28 15.73
CA GLY A 619 -4.58 56.65 17.11
C GLY A 619 -4.03 57.99 17.60
N ASP A 620 -3.01 58.57 16.96
CA ASP A 620 -2.51 59.90 17.32
C ASP A 620 -3.62 60.94 17.09
N ALA A 621 -3.78 61.89 18.02
CA ALA A 621 -4.76 62.95 17.90
C ALA A 621 -4.33 63.98 16.84
N TYR A 622 -5.22 64.28 15.89
CA TYR A 622 -5.06 65.39 14.96
C TYR A 622 -6.11 66.47 15.23
N GLN A 623 -5.69 67.72 15.03
CA GLN A 623 -6.56 68.88 14.99
C GLN A 623 -6.27 69.69 13.73
N THR A 624 -7.32 70.01 12.99
CA THR A 624 -7.31 71.00 11.93
C THR A 624 -8.05 72.24 12.41
N THR A 625 -7.72 73.38 11.81
CA THR A 625 -8.45 74.64 12.01
C THR A 625 -8.61 75.31 10.66
N ILE A 626 -9.54 76.26 10.58
CA ILE A 626 -9.56 77.24 9.49
C ILE A 626 -8.17 77.91 9.42
N PRO A 627 -7.52 77.97 8.25
CA PRO A 627 -6.26 78.67 8.05
C PRO A 627 -6.47 80.20 8.06
N ASN A 628 -5.63 80.90 8.83
CA ASN A 628 -5.70 82.36 8.96
C ASN A 628 -5.18 83.12 7.72
N ASP A 629 -4.59 82.42 6.75
CA ASP A 629 -3.89 82.96 5.57
C ASP A 629 -4.63 82.70 4.24
N ILE A 630 -5.91 82.30 4.29
CA ILE A 630 -6.83 82.43 3.15
C ILE A 630 -7.49 83.81 3.21
N ASP A 631 -7.54 84.50 2.08
CA ASP A 631 -8.10 85.84 1.94
C ASP A 631 -9.57 85.91 2.41
N GLN A 632 -9.79 86.58 3.54
CA GLN A 632 -11.08 86.68 4.23
C GLN A 632 -11.99 87.82 3.71
N ASP A 633 -11.44 88.69 2.86
CA ASP A 633 -12.20 89.75 2.17
C ASP A 633 -12.75 89.20 0.84
N ALA A 634 -11.96 88.38 0.14
CA ALA A 634 -12.40 87.70 -1.08
C ALA A 634 -13.23 86.44 -0.81
N TYR A 635 -12.95 85.68 0.25
CA TYR A 635 -13.62 84.40 0.52
C TYR A 635 -14.14 84.28 1.96
N GLU A 636 -15.28 83.64 2.10
CA GLU A 636 -15.87 83.28 3.38
C GLU A 636 -15.93 81.74 3.50
N PHE A 637 -15.60 81.25 4.69
CA PHE A 637 -15.75 79.84 5.03
C PHE A 637 -17.25 79.46 5.05
N VAL A 638 -17.59 78.29 4.50
CA VAL A 638 -18.97 77.77 4.47
C VAL A 638 -19.14 76.65 5.48
N GLU A 639 -18.33 75.61 5.32
CA GLU A 639 -18.43 74.36 6.05
C GLU A 639 -17.13 73.57 5.87
N VAL A 640 -16.95 72.56 6.71
CA VAL A 640 -15.87 71.58 6.59
C VAL A 640 -16.48 70.21 6.36
N GLU A 641 -15.89 69.45 5.44
CA GLU A 641 -16.22 68.05 5.21
C GLU A 641 -15.13 67.14 5.79
N GLY A 642 -15.55 66.14 6.54
CA GLY A 642 -14.64 65.37 7.41
C GLY A 642 -14.47 66.04 8.78
N ASN A 643 -14.05 65.26 9.77
CA ASN A 643 -13.96 65.73 11.15
C ASN A 643 -12.71 66.60 11.35
N GLU A 644 -12.86 67.83 11.83
CA GLU A 644 -11.73 68.73 12.12
C GLU A 644 -10.81 68.19 13.22
N ASN A 645 -11.40 67.49 14.19
CA ASN A 645 -10.71 66.89 15.31
C ASN A 645 -10.98 65.38 15.29
N GLY A 646 -9.96 64.57 15.56
CA GLY A 646 -10.10 63.11 15.64
C GLY A 646 -8.77 62.44 15.95
N LYS A 647 -8.74 61.11 15.87
CA LYS A 647 -7.48 60.37 15.80
C LYS A 647 -7.17 60.00 14.35
N ILE A 648 -5.90 59.79 14.00
CA ILE A 648 -5.51 59.36 12.66
C ILE A 648 -5.94 57.88 12.47
N SER A 649 -6.62 57.54 11.37
CA SER A 649 -6.91 56.14 10.99
C SER A 649 -5.78 55.56 10.14
N GLN A 650 -5.75 54.23 10.00
CA GLN A 650 -4.86 53.55 9.06
C GLN A 650 -5.19 53.85 7.59
N GLU A 651 -6.47 54.08 7.30
CA GLU A 651 -6.93 54.63 6.02
C GLU A 651 -6.77 56.17 6.05
N GLU A 652 -6.40 56.78 4.93
CA GLU A 652 -6.13 58.23 4.88
C GLU A 652 -7.41 59.06 5.08
N LYS A 653 -7.49 59.83 6.18
CA LYS A 653 -8.58 60.81 6.36
C LYS A 653 -8.30 62.05 5.52
N VAL A 654 -9.36 62.59 4.91
CA VAL A 654 -9.31 63.88 4.20
C VAL A 654 -10.26 64.84 4.90
N VAL A 655 -9.76 66.01 5.28
CA VAL A 655 -10.56 67.10 5.85
C VAL A 655 -10.57 68.25 4.86
N THR A 656 -11.74 68.59 4.33
CA THR A 656 -11.86 69.59 3.25
C THR A 656 -12.60 70.82 3.76
N TYR A 657 -11.87 71.92 3.95
CA TYR A 657 -12.47 73.22 4.23
C TYR A 657 -13.01 73.83 2.95
N LEU A 658 -14.31 74.10 2.91
CA LEU A 658 -15.03 74.62 1.75
C LEU A 658 -15.35 76.11 1.93
N TYR A 659 -15.01 76.90 0.91
CA TYR A 659 -15.21 78.34 0.90
C TYR A 659 -16.17 78.76 -0.23
N LYS A 660 -16.85 79.90 -0.07
CA LYS A 660 -17.54 80.62 -1.16
C LYS A 660 -16.92 82.01 -1.27
N LYS A 661 -17.03 82.62 -2.45
CA LYS A 661 -16.50 83.98 -2.67
C LYS A 661 -17.49 85.00 -2.10
N LYS A 662 -17.00 86.00 -1.37
CA LYS A 662 -17.81 87.13 -0.87
C LYS A 662 -18.15 88.09 -2.02
N PHE A 663 -19.36 88.64 -2.00
CA PHE A 663 -19.81 89.65 -2.96
C PHE A 663 -20.67 90.71 -2.25
N GLY A 664 -20.40 91.98 -2.53
CA GLY A 664 -21.25 93.10 -2.12
C GLY A 664 -22.13 93.60 -3.26
N ARG A 665 -23.00 94.57 -2.99
CA ARG A 665 -23.81 95.23 -4.02
C ARG A 665 -24.07 96.71 -3.77
N VAL A 666 -24.15 97.45 -4.87
CA VAL A 666 -24.62 98.84 -4.93
C VAL A 666 -25.94 98.87 -5.67
N VAL A 667 -26.93 99.59 -5.14
CA VAL A 667 -28.24 99.77 -5.74
C VAL A 667 -28.40 101.22 -6.20
N VAL A 668 -28.46 101.43 -7.52
CA VAL A 668 -28.65 102.75 -8.14
C VAL A 668 -30.09 102.87 -8.62
N SER A 669 -30.90 103.66 -7.92
CA SER A 669 -32.30 103.95 -8.28
C SER A 669 -32.42 105.20 -9.16
N TYR A 670 -33.41 105.23 -10.05
CA TYR A 670 -33.73 106.38 -10.89
C TYR A 670 -35.23 106.71 -10.73
N VAL A 671 -35.56 107.90 -10.22
CA VAL A 671 -36.92 108.26 -9.76
C VAL A 671 -37.36 109.66 -10.20
N GLU A 672 -38.67 109.84 -10.36
CA GLU A 672 -39.29 111.16 -10.49
C GLU A 672 -39.33 111.87 -9.14
N LYS A 673 -38.89 113.12 -9.09
CA LYS A 673 -38.74 113.91 -7.85
C LYS A 673 -40.05 114.38 -7.23
N SER A 674 -41.07 114.64 -8.05
CA SER A 674 -42.39 115.09 -7.60
C SER A 674 -43.27 113.97 -7.03
N THR A 675 -43.03 112.72 -7.41
CA THR A 675 -43.89 111.56 -7.09
C THR A 675 -43.17 110.41 -6.38
N GLY A 676 -41.84 110.36 -6.42
CA GLY A 676 -41.05 109.20 -6.01
C GLY A 676 -41.17 107.98 -6.94
N MET A 677 -41.87 108.09 -8.07
CA MET A 677 -42.10 107.00 -9.00
C MET A 677 -40.78 106.57 -9.68
N LYS A 678 -40.50 105.26 -9.73
CA LYS A 678 -39.33 104.74 -10.44
C LYS A 678 -39.48 104.92 -11.95
N LEU A 679 -38.47 105.51 -12.58
CA LEU A 679 -38.39 105.79 -14.02
C LEU A 679 -37.58 104.75 -14.79
N GLN A 680 -36.71 104.04 -14.08
CA GLN A 680 -36.04 102.82 -14.53
C GLN A 680 -36.04 101.81 -13.38
N ASN A 681 -35.78 100.54 -13.70
CA ASN A 681 -35.46 99.55 -12.68
C ASN A 681 -34.18 99.97 -11.93
N ASP A 682 -34.04 99.57 -10.66
CA ASP A 682 -32.79 99.80 -9.94
C ASP A 682 -31.66 99.00 -10.60
N GLU A 683 -30.53 99.63 -10.85
CA GLU A 683 -29.32 98.95 -11.30
C GLU A 683 -28.59 98.39 -10.08
N VAL A 684 -28.44 97.07 -10.04
CA VAL A 684 -27.78 96.36 -8.93
C VAL A 684 -26.39 95.93 -9.37
N ILE A 685 -25.41 96.80 -9.14
CA ILE A 685 -24.00 96.52 -9.43
C ILE A 685 -23.52 95.53 -8.37
N LYS A 686 -23.13 94.33 -8.80
CA LYS A 686 -22.57 93.29 -7.93
C LYS A 686 -21.11 93.07 -8.29
N GLY A 687 -20.26 92.99 -7.27
CA GLY A 687 -18.84 92.76 -7.43
C GLY A 687 -18.24 92.20 -6.15
N ASN A 688 -16.94 91.94 -6.17
CA ASN A 688 -16.20 91.50 -5.01
C ASN A 688 -16.03 92.69 -4.05
N ILE A 689 -15.90 92.43 -2.75
CA ILE A 689 -15.68 93.49 -1.76
C ILE A 689 -14.34 94.20 -2.08
N ASN A 690 -14.32 95.52 -1.90
CA ASN A 690 -13.23 96.44 -2.27
C ASN A 690 -13.01 96.67 -3.79
N GLU A 691 -13.83 96.11 -4.70
CA GLU A 691 -13.79 96.52 -6.12
C GLU A 691 -14.42 97.91 -6.33
N PRO A 692 -13.83 98.78 -7.17
CA PRO A 692 -14.44 100.06 -7.54
C PRO A 692 -15.67 99.85 -8.42
N TYR A 693 -16.67 100.72 -8.28
CA TYR A 693 -17.88 100.71 -9.10
C TYR A 693 -18.16 102.08 -9.70
N ASN A 694 -18.90 102.11 -10.81
CA ASN A 694 -19.39 103.36 -11.39
C ASN A 694 -20.91 103.45 -11.28
N ALA A 695 -21.42 104.61 -10.86
CA ALA A 695 -22.83 104.88 -10.62
C ALA A 695 -23.19 106.28 -11.16
N GLU A 696 -23.17 106.38 -12.49
CA GLU A 696 -23.53 107.60 -13.22
C GLU A 696 -25.05 107.72 -13.40
N ALA A 697 -25.51 108.98 -13.45
CA ALA A 697 -26.88 109.29 -13.82
C ALA A 697 -27.11 108.98 -15.31
N LYS A 698 -28.20 108.28 -15.63
CA LYS A 698 -28.56 107.96 -17.01
C LYS A 698 -29.37 109.12 -17.62
N ASP A 699 -29.26 109.31 -18.94
CA ASP A 699 -30.30 110.06 -19.65
C ASP A 699 -31.59 109.22 -19.67
N ILE A 700 -32.73 109.87 -19.46
CA ILE A 700 -34.04 109.22 -19.36
C ILE A 700 -34.99 109.91 -20.33
N GLU A 701 -35.49 109.14 -21.28
CA GLU A 701 -36.41 109.63 -22.32
C GLU A 701 -37.61 110.34 -21.68
N TYR A 702 -37.94 111.54 -22.17
CA TYR A 702 -38.99 112.43 -21.64
C TYR A 702 -38.76 113.02 -20.22
N TYR A 703 -37.60 112.84 -19.60
CA TYR A 703 -37.25 113.45 -18.31
C TYR A 703 -35.90 114.21 -18.35
N ASN A 704 -35.70 115.14 -17.41
CA ASN A 704 -34.47 115.89 -17.15
C ASN A 704 -33.92 115.53 -15.76
N LEU A 705 -32.61 115.30 -15.62
CA LEU A 705 -31.97 115.07 -14.31
C LEU A 705 -31.92 116.38 -13.50
N VAL A 706 -32.25 116.32 -12.21
CA VAL A 706 -32.31 117.50 -11.34
C VAL A 706 -31.59 117.37 -9.99
N SER A 707 -31.35 116.16 -9.47
CA SER A 707 -30.51 115.96 -8.26
C SER A 707 -30.05 114.51 -8.09
N THR A 708 -29.14 114.24 -7.15
CA THR A 708 -28.64 112.90 -6.81
C THR A 708 -28.34 112.81 -5.32
N GLU A 709 -28.74 111.70 -4.71
CA GLU A 709 -28.61 111.39 -3.28
C GLU A 709 -27.82 110.07 -3.08
N LYS A 710 -27.14 109.92 -1.94
CA LYS A 710 -26.29 108.77 -1.59
C LYS A 710 -26.47 108.41 -0.12
N SER A 711 -26.51 107.12 0.23
CA SER A 711 -26.58 106.66 1.63
C SER A 711 -25.24 106.89 2.37
N GLU A 712 -25.29 107.02 3.70
CA GLU A 712 -24.14 107.38 4.53
C GLU A 712 -22.96 106.39 4.44
N ASN A 713 -23.24 105.12 4.14
CA ASN A 713 -22.25 104.06 3.98
C ASN A 713 -21.56 104.03 2.59
N VAL A 714 -21.88 104.96 1.68
CA VAL A 714 -21.32 104.98 0.31
C VAL A 714 -19.82 105.32 0.28
N LYS A 715 -18.99 104.29 0.06
CA LYS A 715 -17.57 104.38 -0.30
C LYS A 715 -17.39 104.29 -1.83
N PRO A 716 -16.23 104.70 -2.40
CA PRO A 716 -15.94 104.56 -3.84
C PRO A 716 -15.66 103.11 -4.30
N VAL A 717 -15.77 102.13 -3.39
CA VAL A 717 -15.64 100.70 -3.63
C VAL A 717 -16.83 99.96 -3.02
N ILE A 718 -17.08 98.75 -3.50
CA ILE A 718 -18.16 97.87 -3.05
C ILE A 718 -17.87 97.38 -1.63
N THR A 719 -18.81 97.59 -0.70
CA THR A 719 -18.72 97.17 0.70
C THR A 719 -19.52 95.88 0.99
N GLU A 720 -19.32 95.32 2.19
CA GLU A 720 -20.14 94.20 2.71
C GLU A 720 -21.58 94.64 3.04
N GLU A 721 -21.79 95.91 3.38
CA GLU A 721 -23.12 96.53 3.47
C GLU A 721 -23.66 96.94 2.10
N ASP A 722 -24.98 96.88 1.94
CA ASP A 722 -25.71 97.44 0.79
C ASP A 722 -25.53 98.97 0.71
N GLN A 723 -24.96 99.44 -0.40
CA GLN A 723 -24.81 100.87 -0.70
C GLN A 723 -25.94 101.33 -1.61
N LYS A 724 -26.57 102.49 -1.34
CA LYS A 724 -27.64 103.03 -2.18
C LYS A 724 -27.30 104.41 -2.75
N ILE A 725 -27.57 104.59 -4.04
CA ILE A 725 -27.51 105.86 -4.76
C ILE A 725 -28.89 106.08 -5.41
N THR A 726 -29.36 107.32 -5.50
CA THR A 726 -30.66 107.64 -6.11
C THR A 726 -30.58 108.92 -6.92
N HIS A 727 -30.86 108.82 -8.22
CA HIS A 727 -30.92 109.94 -9.15
C HIS A 727 -32.36 110.41 -9.34
N TYR A 728 -32.59 111.71 -9.25
CA TYR A 728 -33.90 112.35 -9.24
C TYR A 728 -34.12 113.18 -10.50
N TYR A 729 -35.29 113.03 -11.12
CA TYR A 729 -35.63 113.61 -12.43
C TYR A 729 -37.01 114.31 -12.43
N GLU A 730 -37.23 115.21 -13.40
CA GLU A 730 -38.49 115.93 -13.64
C GLU A 730 -38.90 115.85 -15.13
N LYS A 731 -40.19 115.98 -15.46
CA LYS A 731 -40.73 115.77 -16.83
C LYS A 731 -40.33 116.87 -17.82
N LYS A 732 -40.10 116.49 -19.09
CA LYS A 732 -39.97 117.39 -20.26
C LYS A 732 -41.35 117.88 -20.75
N VAL A 733 -41.42 119.08 -21.31
CA VAL A 733 -42.66 119.85 -21.59
C VAL A 733 -43.29 119.55 -22.96
N PHE A 734 -44.63 119.63 -23.09
CA PHE A 734 -45.38 119.54 -24.36
C PHE A 734 -46.49 120.60 -24.44
N ASN A 735 -46.66 121.24 -25.61
CA ASN A 735 -47.67 122.29 -25.87
C ASN A 735 -47.96 122.41 -27.40
N ILE A 736 -49.17 122.85 -27.78
CA ILE A 736 -49.60 123.02 -29.18
C ILE A 736 -50.31 124.38 -29.42
N GLU A 737 -49.99 125.07 -30.52
CA GLU A 737 -50.57 126.35 -30.94
C GLU A 737 -51.22 126.28 -32.35
N ILE A 738 -52.29 127.06 -32.60
CA ILE A 738 -53.02 127.12 -33.90
C ILE A 738 -53.38 128.54 -34.38
N ASP A 739 -53.26 128.77 -35.69
CA ASP A 739 -53.60 130.01 -36.43
C ASP A 739 -54.38 129.66 -37.73
N LYS A 740 -55.39 130.46 -38.13
CA LYS A 740 -56.27 130.20 -39.29
C LYS A 740 -56.48 131.44 -40.18
N GLU A 741 -56.54 131.21 -41.49
CA GLU A 741 -56.80 132.25 -42.50
C GLU A 741 -57.63 131.75 -43.70
N LEU A 742 -57.98 132.64 -44.63
CA LEU A 742 -58.64 132.30 -45.90
C LEU A 742 -57.68 132.52 -47.08
N LYS A 743 -57.50 131.51 -47.95
CA LYS A 743 -56.56 131.52 -49.08
C LYS A 743 -57.23 131.87 -50.41
N GLU A 744 -58.24 131.12 -50.84
CA GLU A 744 -58.85 131.23 -52.18
C GLU A 744 -60.33 130.84 -52.19
N ALA A 745 -61.04 131.19 -53.26
CA ALA A 745 -62.35 130.63 -53.57
C ALA A 745 -62.47 130.30 -55.06
N THR A 746 -63.45 129.48 -55.43
CA THR A 746 -63.85 129.27 -56.82
C THR A 746 -65.35 129.47 -57.00
N ILE A 747 -65.76 129.86 -58.20
CA ILE A 747 -67.15 129.86 -58.66
C ILE A 747 -67.16 129.08 -59.97
N ASP A 748 -67.78 127.89 -59.98
CA ASP A 748 -67.84 126.98 -61.14
C ASP A 748 -66.46 126.62 -61.70
N GLY A 749 -65.50 126.41 -60.80
CA GLY A 749 -64.09 126.14 -61.13
C GLY A 749 -63.23 127.39 -61.34
N GLU A 750 -63.80 128.54 -61.72
CA GLU A 750 -63.01 129.78 -61.86
C GLU A 750 -62.47 130.25 -60.50
N LYS A 751 -61.14 130.30 -60.35
CA LYS A 751 -60.51 130.88 -59.16
C LYS A 751 -60.83 132.36 -59.02
N ARG A 752 -61.27 132.74 -57.82
CA ARG A 752 -61.35 134.12 -57.33
C ARG A 752 -60.21 134.31 -56.33
N THR A 753 -59.19 135.04 -56.76
CA THR A 753 -58.07 135.42 -55.88
C THR A 753 -58.53 136.50 -54.90
N PHE A 754 -58.22 136.30 -53.63
CA PHE A 754 -58.49 137.29 -52.59
C PHE A 754 -57.30 138.25 -52.45
N ARG A 755 -57.57 139.55 -52.31
CA ARG A 755 -56.52 140.53 -52.02
C ARG A 755 -56.16 140.47 -50.53
N ASN A 756 -54.93 140.04 -50.25
CA ASN A 756 -54.25 139.90 -48.96
C ASN A 756 -55.02 140.29 -47.68
N GLY A 757 -55.45 139.27 -46.93
CA GLY A 757 -55.41 139.29 -45.47
C GLY A 757 -56.54 139.96 -44.69
N LYS A 758 -57.52 140.65 -45.30
CA LYS A 758 -58.70 141.16 -44.58
C LYS A 758 -59.94 141.31 -45.46
N PHE A 759 -61.10 140.90 -44.92
CA PHE A 759 -62.46 141.03 -45.49
C PHE A 759 -62.62 140.60 -46.95
N THR A 760 -62.71 139.29 -47.15
CA THR A 760 -62.87 138.63 -48.44
C THR A 760 -64.33 138.57 -48.88
N LYS A 761 -64.73 139.56 -49.67
CA LYS A 761 -66.02 139.61 -50.39
C LYS A 761 -65.99 138.68 -51.61
N LEU A 762 -67.05 137.89 -51.81
CA LEU A 762 -67.20 136.96 -52.91
C LEU A 762 -68.60 137.11 -53.54
N ASP A 763 -68.62 137.59 -54.78
CA ASP A 763 -69.84 137.93 -55.51
C ASP A 763 -70.33 136.73 -56.34
N ILE A 764 -71.46 136.12 -55.94
CA ILE A 764 -72.09 134.98 -56.60
C ILE A 764 -73.21 135.47 -57.52
N PRO A 765 -73.20 135.17 -58.84
CA PRO A 765 -74.23 135.73 -59.70
C PRO A 765 -75.66 135.17 -59.44
N VAL A 766 -76.70 135.99 -59.19
CA VAL A 766 -78.16 135.68 -59.04
C VAL A 766 -78.72 134.49 -59.80
N LYS A 767 -78.83 134.48 -61.13
CA LYS A 767 -79.28 133.25 -61.84
C LYS A 767 -78.24 132.09 -61.84
N LYS A 768 -77.12 132.23 -61.12
CA LYS A 768 -76.13 131.21 -60.66
C LYS A 768 -76.27 130.90 -59.14
N ILE A 769 -77.12 131.58 -58.37
CA ILE A 769 -77.25 131.37 -56.90
C ILE A 769 -77.80 130.00 -56.54
N LEU A 770 -78.71 129.47 -57.34
CA LEU A 770 -79.37 128.18 -57.07
C LEU A 770 -78.56 126.99 -57.60
N ASN A 771 -77.52 127.28 -58.39
CA ASN A 771 -77.02 126.38 -59.41
C ASN A 771 -75.49 126.41 -59.62
N SER A 772 -74.76 127.42 -59.13
CA SER A 772 -73.30 127.42 -59.09
C SER A 772 -72.74 126.33 -58.18
N GLU A 773 -71.49 125.95 -58.41
CA GLU A 773 -70.61 125.39 -57.40
C GLU A 773 -69.65 126.47 -56.87
N VAL A 774 -69.93 127.00 -55.69
CA VAL A 774 -69.02 127.93 -55.00
C VAL A 774 -68.26 127.22 -53.90
N LYS A 775 -66.93 127.32 -53.91
CA LYS A 775 -66.02 126.65 -52.98
C LYS A 775 -65.02 127.65 -52.39
N VAL A 776 -64.62 127.45 -51.14
CA VAL A 776 -63.87 128.45 -50.35
C VAL A 776 -62.81 127.73 -49.51
N ARG A 777 -61.52 127.91 -49.86
CA ARG A 777 -60.38 127.28 -49.19
C ARG A 777 -59.79 128.15 -48.10
N TYR A 778 -59.89 127.66 -46.87
CA TYR A 778 -59.17 128.17 -45.70
C TYR A 778 -57.84 127.44 -45.51
N SER A 779 -56.95 128.05 -44.73
CA SER A 779 -55.74 127.42 -44.21
C SER A 779 -55.71 127.48 -42.69
N ILE A 780 -55.10 126.46 -42.07
CA ILE A 780 -54.86 126.35 -40.64
C ILE A 780 -53.38 125.94 -40.48
N ASN A 781 -52.58 126.76 -39.81
CA ASN A 781 -51.22 126.38 -39.38
C ASN A 781 -51.26 125.90 -37.92
N VAL A 782 -50.55 124.81 -37.64
CA VAL A 782 -50.56 124.11 -36.35
C VAL A 782 -49.12 123.84 -35.92
N ARG A 783 -48.73 124.19 -34.70
CA ARG A 783 -47.33 124.19 -34.24
C ARG A 783 -47.16 123.51 -32.87
N ASN A 784 -46.07 122.76 -32.69
CA ASN A 784 -45.61 122.28 -31.37
C ASN A 784 -44.61 123.28 -30.77
N THR A 785 -44.86 123.69 -29.54
CA THR A 785 -44.05 124.67 -28.79
C THR A 785 -43.31 124.07 -27.59
N GLY A 786 -43.51 122.78 -27.29
CA GLY A 786 -42.84 122.06 -26.21
C GLY A 786 -41.50 121.41 -26.61
N GLU A 787 -40.90 120.72 -25.65
CA GLU A 787 -39.63 119.98 -25.75
C GLU A 787 -39.77 118.57 -26.34
N ILE A 788 -40.98 117.98 -26.35
CA ILE A 788 -41.20 116.59 -26.77
C ILE A 788 -42.10 116.48 -28.00
N LYS A 789 -41.86 115.46 -28.84
CA LYS A 789 -42.68 115.19 -30.03
C LYS A 789 -44.10 114.79 -29.62
N GLY A 790 -45.09 115.29 -30.35
CA GLY A 790 -46.46 114.83 -30.22
C GLY A 790 -47.30 114.98 -31.48
N SER A 791 -48.60 114.75 -31.30
CA SER A 791 -49.63 114.86 -32.32
C SER A 791 -50.82 115.69 -31.83
N THR A 792 -51.54 116.26 -32.79
CA THR A 792 -52.76 117.04 -32.54
C THR A 792 -53.80 116.78 -33.64
N VAL A 793 -55.08 116.90 -33.28
CA VAL A 793 -56.19 117.00 -34.23
C VAL A 793 -56.91 118.30 -33.97
N VAL A 794 -57.18 119.06 -35.03
CA VAL A 794 -57.91 120.32 -34.96
C VAL A 794 -59.35 120.14 -35.44
N GLN A 795 -60.33 120.71 -34.72
CA GLN A 795 -61.74 120.73 -35.09
C GLN A 795 -62.06 122.00 -35.89
N GLU A 796 -62.57 121.85 -37.10
CA GLU A 796 -63.17 122.91 -37.89
C GLU A 796 -64.67 123.06 -37.58
N ASN A 797 -65.09 124.30 -37.33
CA ASN A 797 -66.48 124.68 -37.13
C ASN A 797 -66.98 125.42 -38.36
N ILE A 798 -67.60 124.66 -39.25
CA ILE A 798 -68.13 125.13 -40.53
C ILE A 798 -69.29 126.12 -40.30
N PRO A 799 -69.33 127.27 -41.01
CA PRO A 799 -70.45 128.20 -40.93
C PRO A 799 -71.74 127.56 -41.43
N LYS A 800 -72.89 127.99 -40.90
CA LYS A 800 -74.20 127.61 -41.44
C LYS A 800 -74.23 127.85 -42.96
N TYR A 801 -74.83 126.91 -43.69
CA TYR A 801 -74.89 126.85 -45.16
C TYR A 801 -73.57 126.59 -45.90
N PHE A 802 -72.45 126.32 -45.22
CA PHE A 802 -71.31 125.66 -45.84
C PHE A 802 -71.34 124.15 -45.58
N THR A 803 -70.70 123.39 -46.47
CA THR A 803 -70.49 121.94 -46.37
C THR A 803 -69.05 121.63 -46.75
N MET A 804 -68.41 120.68 -46.07
CA MET A 804 -67.14 120.13 -46.53
C MET A 804 -67.45 118.86 -47.33
N ASN A 805 -66.98 118.78 -48.57
CA ASN A 805 -66.96 117.53 -49.32
C ASN A 805 -65.70 116.74 -48.94
N PRO A 806 -65.78 115.54 -48.33
CA PRO A 806 -64.60 114.80 -47.89
C PRO A 806 -63.60 114.51 -49.01
N SER A 807 -64.06 114.27 -50.25
CA SER A 807 -63.16 113.95 -51.38
C SER A 807 -62.30 115.13 -51.86
N GLU A 808 -62.67 116.36 -51.47
CA GLU A 808 -61.92 117.59 -51.78
C GLU A 808 -61.09 118.07 -50.58
N ASN A 809 -61.22 117.37 -49.45
CA ASN A 809 -60.64 117.71 -48.16
C ASN A 809 -59.97 116.47 -47.57
N PRO A 810 -58.94 115.91 -48.25
CA PRO A 810 -58.36 114.63 -47.87
C PRO A 810 -57.73 114.66 -46.47
N ASP A 811 -57.41 115.83 -45.92
CA ASP A 811 -56.86 116.03 -44.58
C ASP A 811 -57.92 116.26 -43.50
N TRP A 812 -59.22 116.15 -43.83
CA TRP A 812 -60.33 116.36 -42.91
C TRP A 812 -61.37 115.24 -43.02
N ARG A 813 -62.06 114.95 -41.92
CA ARG A 813 -63.16 113.99 -41.85
C ARG A 813 -64.28 114.52 -40.95
N ILE A 814 -65.49 114.02 -41.15
CA ILE A 814 -66.57 114.16 -40.17
C ILE A 814 -66.39 113.02 -39.16
N GLU A 815 -66.19 113.34 -37.89
CA GLU A 815 -66.09 112.37 -36.80
C GLU A 815 -67.01 112.81 -35.65
N LYS A 816 -67.95 111.94 -35.24
CA LYS A 816 -68.94 112.22 -34.18
C LYS A 816 -69.73 113.54 -34.39
N GLY A 817 -69.95 113.93 -35.65
CA GLY A 817 -70.64 115.17 -36.05
C GLY A 817 -69.77 116.43 -36.04
N LYS A 818 -68.57 116.37 -35.44
CA LYS A 818 -67.53 117.39 -35.59
C LYS A 818 -66.81 117.19 -36.92
N ILE A 819 -66.18 118.23 -37.45
CA ILE A 819 -65.28 118.12 -38.61
C ILE A 819 -63.87 118.32 -38.10
N VAL A 820 -63.01 117.33 -38.31
CA VAL A 820 -61.72 117.23 -37.63
C VAL A 820 -60.62 116.85 -38.62
N SER A 821 -59.42 117.37 -38.40
CA SER A 821 -58.27 117.06 -39.23
C SER A 821 -57.83 115.60 -39.07
N LYS A 822 -57.11 115.06 -40.05
CA LYS A 822 -56.15 113.98 -39.81
C LYS A 822 -55.20 114.38 -38.69
N GLU A 823 -54.66 113.37 -38.00
CA GLU A 823 -53.72 113.58 -36.91
C GLU A 823 -52.40 114.14 -37.44
N ILE A 824 -51.96 115.24 -36.82
CA ILE A 824 -50.83 116.06 -37.22
C ILE A 824 -49.71 115.78 -36.22
N GLU A 825 -48.78 114.88 -36.56
CA GLU A 825 -47.52 114.78 -35.81
C GLU A 825 -46.63 116.00 -36.05
N LEU A 826 -46.02 116.50 -34.98
CA LEU A 826 -45.13 117.65 -34.94
C LEU A 826 -44.00 117.39 -33.93
N ASN A 827 -42.76 117.48 -34.40
CA ASN A 827 -41.56 117.50 -33.55
C ASN A 827 -41.46 118.84 -32.79
N PRO A 828 -40.63 118.93 -31.73
CA PRO A 828 -40.40 120.17 -31.00
C PRO A 828 -40.12 121.37 -31.91
N GLY A 829 -40.92 122.44 -31.79
CA GLY A 829 -40.81 123.66 -32.60
C GLY A 829 -41.42 123.59 -34.01
N GLU A 830 -41.77 122.40 -34.53
CA GLU A 830 -42.28 122.18 -35.90
C GLU A 830 -43.71 122.72 -36.09
N SER A 831 -44.02 123.20 -37.30
CA SER A 831 -45.36 123.65 -37.69
C SER A 831 -45.81 123.11 -39.06
N LYS A 832 -47.09 122.75 -39.19
CA LYS A 832 -47.69 122.18 -40.40
C LYS A 832 -48.94 122.94 -40.82
N GLU A 833 -49.01 123.26 -42.11
CA GLU A 833 -50.17 123.89 -42.75
C GLU A 833 -51.16 122.84 -43.29
N LEU A 834 -52.43 122.98 -42.92
CA LEU A 834 -53.60 122.27 -43.44
C LEU A 834 -54.44 123.22 -44.29
N SER A 835 -55.18 122.69 -45.27
CA SER A 835 -56.21 123.47 -45.98
C SER A 835 -57.57 122.78 -45.96
N ILE A 836 -58.65 123.55 -45.89
CA ILE A 836 -60.03 123.04 -45.99
C ILE A 836 -60.85 123.88 -46.97
N THR A 837 -61.34 123.23 -48.03
CA THR A 837 -62.19 123.76 -49.10
C THR A 837 -63.65 123.47 -48.81
N LEU A 838 -64.38 124.50 -48.38
CA LEU A 838 -65.80 124.41 -48.04
C LEU A 838 -66.66 124.78 -49.26
N LYS A 839 -67.58 123.89 -49.66
CA LYS A 839 -68.61 124.16 -50.66
C LYS A 839 -69.79 124.89 -50.02
N TRP A 840 -70.12 126.05 -50.57
CA TRP A 840 -71.31 126.80 -50.18
C TRP A 840 -72.58 126.10 -50.69
N THR A 841 -73.63 126.14 -49.88
CA THR A 841 -74.94 125.57 -50.22
C THR A 841 -75.78 126.65 -50.89
N ASN A 842 -76.20 126.39 -52.12
CA ASN A 842 -77.00 127.30 -52.92
C ASN A 842 -78.34 127.63 -52.23
N SER A 843 -78.55 128.90 -51.85
CA SER A 843 -79.82 129.42 -51.32
C SER A 843 -79.95 130.92 -51.57
N LYS A 844 -81.16 131.46 -51.41
CA LYS A 844 -81.43 132.90 -51.48
C LYS A 844 -81.30 133.61 -50.13
N GLU A 845 -81.28 132.87 -49.02
CA GLU A 845 -81.33 133.40 -47.65
C GLU A 845 -79.96 133.61 -46.99
N ASN A 846 -78.88 133.11 -47.58
CA ASN A 846 -77.59 132.89 -46.93
C ASN A 846 -76.46 133.79 -47.46
N PHE A 847 -76.80 135.04 -47.77
CA PHE A 847 -75.83 136.11 -48.07
C PHE A 847 -75.48 136.90 -46.81
N GLY A 848 -74.30 137.50 -46.79
CA GLY A 848 -73.76 138.20 -45.63
C GLY A 848 -72.45 137.61 -45.10
N THR A 849 -72.13 137.93 -43.85
CA THR A 849 -70.86 137.64 -43.20
C THR A 849 -70.88 136.26 -42.51
N LEU A 850 -69.90 135.41 -42.82
CA LEU A 850 -69.80 134.04 -42.34
C LEU A 850 -68.41 133.81 -41.71
N VAL A 851 -68.39 133.43 -40.44
CA VAL A 851 -67.16 133.20 -39.66
C VAL A 851 -66.93 131.70 -39.49
N ASN A 852 -65.77 131.22 -39.91
CA ASN A 852 -65.34 129.83 -39.82
C ASN A 852 -64.21 129.71 -38.77
N LYS A 853 -64.37 128.85 -37.76
CA LYS A 853 -63.47 128.77 -36.60
C LYS A 853 -62.84 127.38 -36.46
N VAL A 854 -61.54 127.33 -36.24
CA VAL A 854 -60.83 126.11 -35.81
C VAL A 854 -60.52 126.15 -34.31
N GLY A 855 -60.51 124.99 -33.66
CA GLY A 855 -60.01 124.78 -32.30
C GLY A 855 -59.15 123.51 -32.23
N ILE A 856 -58.43 123.30 -31.13
CA ILE A 856 -57.79 122.01 -30.84
C ILE A 856 -58.87 121.03 -30.32
N GLU A 857 -58.94 119.83 -30.87
CA GLU A 857 -59.90 118.77 -30.46
C GLU A 857 -59.28 117.78 -29.48
N LYS A 858 -58.05 117.36 -29.78
CA LYS A 858 -57.23 116.52 -28.92
C LYS A 858 -55.77 116.74 -29.24
N THR A 859 -54.92 116.59 -28.24
CA THR A 859 -53.47 116.46 -28.42
C THR A 859 -52.97 115.24 -27.67
N LYS A 860 -51.74 114.86 -27.98
CA LYS A 860 -51.05 113.68 -27.44
C LYS A 860 -49.56 113.93 -27.65
N ASN A 861 -48.71 113.40 -26.78
CA ASN A 861 -47.28 113.29 -27.05
C ASN A 861 -46.79 111.86 -26.83
N ASN A 862 -45.55 111.59 -27.23
CA ASN A 862 -44.94 110.27 -27.08
C ASN A 862 -44.83 109.83 -25.61
N ALA A 863 -44.70 110.78 -24.67
CA ALA A 863 -44.59 110.52 -23.24
C ALA A 863 -45.95 110.26 -22.54
N GLY A 864 -47.06 110.61 -23.20
CA GLY A 864 -48.39 110.59 -22.59
C GLY A 864 -48.63 111.69 -21.54
N PHE A 865 -47.81 112.73 -21.51
CA PHE A 865 -47.99 113.86 -20.58
C PHE A 865 -49.14 114.77 -21.04
N GLU A 866 -49.79 115.47 -20.12
CA GLU A 866 -50.74 116.53 -20.48
C GLU A 866 -49.99 117.81 -20.90
N GLU A 867 -50.67 118.70 -21.61
CA GLU A 867 -50.12 120.02 -21.96
C GLU A 867 -50.00 120.92 -20.75
N THR A 868 -48.89 121.66 -20.66
CA THR A 868 -48.63 122.59 -19.55
C THR A 868 -49.26 123.97 -19.73
N ASP A 869 -49.57 124.36 -20.98
CA ASP A 869 -50.29 125.59 -21.29
C ASP A 869 -51.69 125.58 -20.67
N THR A 870 -52.17 126.75 -20.27
CA THR A 870 -53.52 126.87 -19.69
C THR A 870 -54.60 126.71 -20.76
N GLU A 871 -55.83 126.42 -20.33
CA GLU A 871 -57.01 126.32 -21.21
C GLU A 871 -57.30 127.60 -22.02
N GLU A 872 -56.65 128.74 -21.71
CA GLU A 872 -56.74 129.97 -22.50
C GLU A 872 -55.66 130.07 -23.59
N GLU A 873 -54.47 129.53 -23.34
CA GLU A 873 -53.33 129.53 -24.27
C GLU A 873 -53.50 128.51 -25.40
N LYS A 874 -54.07 127.33 -25.10
CA LYS A 874 -54.42 126.27 -26.07
C LYS A 874 -55.35 126.70 -27.21
N LYS A 875 -55.94 127.90 -27.12
CA LYS A 875 -57.15 128.23 -27.89
C LYS A 875 -56.95 128.29 -29.42
N GLY A 876 -55.92 128.88 -30.07
CA GLY A 876 -54.89 129.83 -29.63
C GLY A 876 -54.96 131.17 -30.42
N LYS A 877 -53.84 131.75 -30.87
CA LYS A 877 -53.74 133.17 -31.27
C LYS A 877 -54.68 133.67 -32.38
N LYS A 878 -54.96 132.92 -33.46
CA LYS A 878 -55.92 133.34 -34.53
C LYS A 878 -56.85 132.23 -35.02
N GLN A 879 -57.73 131.75 -34.15
CA GLN A 879 -58.69 130.66 -34.43
C GLN A 879 -59.68 130.84 -35.60
N GLN A 880 -59.86 132.02 -36.19
CA GLN A 880 -61.03 132.27 -37.05
C GLN A 880 -60.77 133.13 -38.29
N ALA A 881 -61.46 132.79 -39.37
CA ALA A 881 -61.43 133.50 -40.65
C ALA A 881 -62.86 133.82 -41.14
N THR A 882 -63.01 134.89 -41.93
CA THR A 882 -64.33 135.48 -42.24
C THR A 882 -64.49 135.75 -43.73
N LEU A 883 -65.59 135.25 -44.31
CA LEU A 883 -66.03 135.46 -45.69
C LEU A 883 -67.27 136.36 -45.73
N VAL A 884 -67.46 137.13 -46.81
CA VAL A 884 -68.72 137.86 -47.07
C VAL A 884 -69.28 137.50 -48.44
N LEU A 885 -70.51 136.95 -48.49
CA LEU A 885 -71.17 136.49 -49.72
C LEU A 885 -72.25 137.47 -50.21
N VAL A 886 -72.30 137.75 -51.52
CA VAL A 886 -73.18 138.80 -52.10
C VAL A 886 -73.74 138.41 -53.51
N PRO A 887 -75.01 138.74 -53.88
CA PRO A 887 -75.71 138.25 -55.11
C PRO A 887 -75.59 139.12 -56.43
N LYS A 888 -75.41 138.53 -57.65
CA LYS A 888 -75.02 139.27 -58.93
C LYS A 888 -75.27 138.69 -60.41
N THR A 889 -76.43 138.12 -60.76
CA THR A 889 -77.02 137.45 -62.00
C THR A 889 -76.28 136.44 -63.01
N GLY A 890 -76.37 135.05 -62.92
CA GLY A 890 -75.75 133.95 -63.83
C GLY A 890 -76.57 132.69 -64.41
N LEU A 891 -76.09 131.39 -64.49
CA LEU A 891 -76.69 129.99 -64.86
C LEU A 891 -75.67 128.76 -64.74
N ASP A 892 -75.83 127.38 -64.65
CA ASP A 892 -76.87 126.30 -64.31
C ASP A 892 -76.30 124.83 -63.92
N ILE A 893 -77.10 123.70 -63.71
CA ILE A 893 -76.74 122.29 -63.17
C ILE A 893 -77.33 121.00 -63.94
N ASN A 894 -77.51 119.69 -63.54
CA ASN A 894 -77.57 118.83 -62.28
C ASN A 894 -77.35 117.24 -62.47
N LYS A 895 -77.59 116.31 -61.47
CA LYS A 895 -77.20 114.82 -61.43
C LYS A 895 -78.10 113.81 -60.60
N VAL A 896 -77.97 112.45 -60.76
CA VAL A 896 -78.74 111.27 -60.11
C VAL A 896 -77.82 110.01 -59.79
N LEU A 897 -78.03 108.77 -59.22
CA LEU A 897 -79.00 107.76 -58.59
C LEU A 897 -78.19 106.91 -57.49
N GLN A 898 -78.37 105.72 -56.83
CA GLN A 898 -79.20 104.46 -56.58
C GLN A 898 -78.61 103.73 -55.27
N MET A 899 -78.90 102.55 -54.60
CA MET A 899 -79.88 101.39 -54.48
C MET A 899 -79.70 100.56 -53.12
N THR A 900 -80.70 99.75 -52.66
CA THR A 900 -80.71 98.51 -51.73
C THR A 900 -80.14 98.54 -50.26
N GLY A 901 -80.32 97.58 -49.30
CA GLY A 901 -80.90 96.18 -49.18
C GLY A 901 -81.31 95.68 -47.73
N VAL A 902 -81.17 94.37 -47.34
CA VAL A 902 -81.75 93.68 -46.11
C VAL A 902 -80.78 92.68 -45.38
N GLY A 903 -80.73 92.49 -44.04
CA GLY A 903 -81.33 93.28 -42.93
C GLY A 903 -81.30 92.63 -41.51
N ILE A 904 -81.21 93.50 -40.47
CA ILE A 904 -81.79 93.50 -39.07
C ILE A 904 -81.85 92.21 -38.18
N THR A 905 -81.69 92.26 -36.84
CA THR A 905 -81.71 93.35 -35.82
C THR A 905 -80.68 93.13 -34.69
N LEU A 906 -80.43 94.03 -33.71
CA LEU A 906 -80.30 95.50 -33.67
C LEU A 906 -80.19 95.96 -32.19
N THR A 907 -79.00 96.38 -31.73
CA THR A 907 -78.71 97.44 -30.71
C THR A 907 -77.20 97.36 -30.40
N ALA A 908 -76.35 98.31 -30.80
CA ALA A 908 -76.18 99.67 -30.27
C ALA A 908 -75.17 99.73 -29.11
N LEU A 909 -74.05 100.46 -29.20
CA LEU A 909 -73.51 101.19 -30.36
C LEU A 909 -71.98 101.35 -30.25
N LEU A 910 -71.27 101.09 -31.36
CA LEU A 910 -69.91 101.57 -31.73
C LEU A 910 -68.87 101.74 -30.58
N ALA A 911 -67.91 100.85 -30.34
CA ALA A 911 -67.05 100.10 -31.28
C ALA A 911 -66.20 101.01 -32.19
N ALA A 912 -64.94 100.71 -32.56
CA ALA A 912 -63.96 99.70 -32.07
C ALA A 912 -62.58 99.99 -32.74
N MET A 913 -61.62 99.07 -32.55
CA MET A 913 -60.34 98.95 -33.27
C MET A 913 -59.27 100.01 -32.88
N GLY A 914 -57.97 99.69 -32.81
CA GLY A 914 -57.29 98.39 -32.89
C GLY A 914 -56.19 98.30 -33.97
N TYR A 915 -55.30 97.31 -33.79
CA TYR A 915 -54.31 96.79 -34.75
C TYR A 915 -53.01 97.60 -35.02
N THR A 916 -52.00 97.30 -34.19
CA THR A 916 -50.74 96.57 -34.52
C THR A 916 -50.37 96.20 -35.98
N ILE A 917 -49.09 95.82 -36.20
CA ILE A 917 -48.54 94.97 -37.30
C ILE A 917 -48.48 95.68 -38.70
N SER A 918 -47.42 95.62 -39.53
CA SER A 918 -46.34 94.65 -39.84
C SER A 918 -45.05 95.43 -40.24
N ARG A 919 -43.79 95.02 -40.01
CA ARG A 919 -43.07 93.75 -40.25
C ARG A 919 -42.86 93.38 -41.72
N LYS A 920 -41.61 93.51 -42.25
CA LYS A 920 -40.97 92.50 -43.12
C LYS A 920 -39.50 92.80 -43.51
N VAL A 921 -38.77 91.69 -43.71
CA VAL A 921 -37.64 91.49 -44.65
C VAL A 921 -36.32 92.24 -44.36
N ARG A 922 -35.13 91.79 -44.82
CA ARG A 922 -34.45 90.49 -45.09
C ARG A 922 -33.27 90.85 -46.03
N ASP A 923 -32.16 90.13 -45.96
CA ASP A 923 -31.10 90.11 -46.99
C ASP A 923 -30.35 91.49 -47.15
N GLU A 924 -29.09 91.61 -47.60
CA GLU A 924 -28.02 90.64 -47.90
C GLU A 924 -26.63 91.34 -47.92
N TYR A 925 -25.57 90.54 -48.08
CA TYR A 925 -24.29 90.84 -48.78
C TYR A 925 -23.19 91.74 -48.17
N ILE A 926 -21.98 91.15 -48.14
CA ILE A 926 -20.65 91.65 -48.61
C ILE A 926 -20.09 92.92 -47.92
N ASN A 927 -18.82 92.96 -47.49
CA ASN A 927 -17.60 92.33 -48.03
C ASN A 927 -16.69 91.77 -46.92
#